data_AF-M2T1X1-F1
#
_entry.id   AF-M2T1X1-F1
#
_cell.length_a   1.000
_cell.length_b   1.000
_cell.length_c   1.000
_cell.angle_alpha   90.00
_cell.angle_beta   90.00
_cell.angle_gamma   90.00
#
_symmetry.space_group_name_H-M   'P 1'
#
loop_
_entity.id
_entity.type
_entity.pdbx_description
1 polymer ?
#
loop_
_entity_poly.entity_id
_entity_poly.type
_entity_poly.pdbx_seq_one_letter_code
_entity_poly.pdbx_strand_id
1 'polypeptide(L)'
;MDSVNVSELVARLGAEEESVRKMAVFKLQNAIGDPSFADVFIYEGGLPKLRFLALHSTGNTLAYCLTSLARLLELDKGWDHVTDDLIARIVDLVVAQPLVNVNRGAMSVLAVIVGHPSHRSSHSSTTGFQRLKPAVDAQPQFLSSLVEKIASADHALCANSLQLINALMRDAIANDAAFEWPKFIKQLQELGVIKSVYGLMQSTAIQDLAHPLLDFQTLTKTLLRNWREEKVDLENPDHRRAIRGLHTASQPDRPSSDPKGSKKHHPEKWSRLGFETEEPAWEFSGTGFLGLMDVTDFVYKNEDGFQKLLLEQSAEPAEQRCPIARASLSVTQTLYEHFEVDKLDDVESLRHTDSRANFDRAFKPLLLHWSRLHTSGLNAFIRLWKAAGAQIEDFEKIEELIRILIEQVVGQAPRMKDVKEIEEELAEFELKRLRELQMEVLELTYEDAWGHHLRQVRDELNHEALQFVKEQRIRCLLQGAWFPMGTDFGTNTGPVAGNRAVPSSWRFVRLSHNRRYLHYADFDEKTATEPKLDALQEKIDLSIVSSVVSNVSASAPSTSSSDSTVRTLPGHERASTSTKITIHGYMALSNHARQTSSGSGAGRKETVLLHLHPQSHTLASEWLDGLLMLLNQQPITANTNKLVTFIGGYGLKIRLLNVRYEDVGLEEPVLPSREGLDDEYYYDIAGA
;
A
#
# COMPACT_ATOMS: atom_id res chain seq x y z
N MET A 1 -47.95 -23.75 -4.00
CA MET A 1 -47.73 -23.15 -2.67
C MET A 1 -49.09 -22.94 -2.06
N ASP A 2 -49.47 -23.78 -1.12
CA ASP A 2 -50.76 -23.69 -0.44
C ASP A 2 -50.85 -22.34 0.28
N SER A 3 -51.89 -21.56 -0.01
CA SER A 3 -52.16 -20.31 0.69
C SER A 3 -52.33 -20.61 2.18
N VAL A 4 -51.35 -20.19 3.00
CA VAL A 4 -51.42 -20.35 4.45
C VAL A 4 -52.61 -19.53 4.95
N ASN A 5 -53.66 -20.19 5.44
CA ASN A 5 -54.81 -19.51 6.02
C ASN A 5 -54.39 -18.84 7.35
N VAL A 6 -54.34 -17.50 7.35
CA VAL A 6 -53.84 -16.70 8.48
C VAL A 6 -54.72 -16.89 9.73
N SER A 7 -56.05 -16.94 9.56
CA SER A 7 -56.98 -17.10 10.68
C SER A 7 -56.84 -18.47 11.35
N GLU A 8 -56.66 -19.53 10.55
CA GLU A 8 -56.36 -20.88 11.04
C GLU A 8 -55.00 -20.93 11.76
N LEU A 9 -54.00 -20.22 11.24
CA LEU A 9 -52.67 -20.14 11.86
C LEU A 9 -52.74 -19.45 13.22
N VAL A 10 -53.43 -18.30 13.31
CA VAL A 10 -53.63 -17.55 14.56
C VAL A 10 -54.42 -18.37 15.57
N ALA A 11 -55.44 -19.12 15.15
CA ALA A 11 -56.15 -20.05 16.03
C ALA A 11 -55.21 -21.12 16.62
N ARG A 12 -54.38 -21.74 15.77
CA ARG A 12 -53.41 -22.78 16.19
C ARG A 12 -52.29 -22.26 17.09
N LEU A 13 -51.91 -20.99 16.99
CA LEU A 13 -50.96 -20.37 17.93
C LEU A 13 -51.49 -20.31 19.38
N GLY A 14 -52.82 -20.28 19.54
CA GLY A 14 -53.48 -20.30 20.85
C GLY A 14 -53.94 -21.68 21.31
N ALA A 15 -53.58 -22.75 20.60
CA ALA A 15 -53.98 -24.11 20.99
C ALA A 15 -53.27 -24.55 22.28
N GLU A 16 -53.94 -25.35 23.10
CA GLU A 16 -53.34 -25.90 24.34
C GLU A 16 -52.18 -26.87 24.01
N GLU A 17 -52.33 -27.64 22.93
CA GLU A 17 -51.35 -28.63 22.51
C GLU A 17 -50.05 -28.00 21.99
N GLU A 18 -48.92 -28.35 22.62
CA GLU A 18 -47.60 -27.80 22.28
C GLU A 18 -47.15 -28.16 20.86
N SER A 19 -47.49 -29.37 20.38
CA SER A 19 -47.15 -29.83 19.03
C SER A 19 -47.79 -28.93 17.94
N VAL A 20 -49.05 -28.54 18.16
CA VAL A 20 -49.84 -27.67 17.29
C VAL A 20 -49.28 -26.26 17.30
N ARG A 21 -48.95 -25.73 18.49
CA ARG A 21 -48.29 -24.42 18.62
C ARG A 21 -46.94 -24.39 17.92
N LYS A 22 -46.09 -25.39 18.14
CA LYS A 22 -44.78 -25.50 17.51
C LYS A 22 -44.88 -25.49 15.99
N MET A 23 -45.80 -26.26 15.42
CA MET A 23 -46.03 -26.29 13.97
C MET A 23 -46.55 -24.96 13.43
N ALA A 24 -47.45 -24.29 14.18
CA ALA A 24 -47.98 -22.98 13.80
C ALA A 24 -46.88 -21.91 13.79
N VAL A 25 -46.05 -21.81 14.84
CA VAL A 25 -44.95 -20.83 14.89
C VAL A 25 -43.88 -21.15 13.83
N PHE A 26 -43.61 -22.43 13.56
CA PHE A 26 -42.70 -22.83 12.49
C PHE A 26 -43.19 -22.39 11.10
N LYS A 27 -44.49 -22.47 10.82
CA LYS A 27 -45.07 -21.93 9.58
C LYS A 27 -45.04 -20.40 9.56
N LEU A 28 -45.31 -19.77 10.71
CA LEU A 28 -45.31 -18.33 10.86
C LEU A 28 -43.95 -17.71 10.51
N GLN A 29 -42.85 -18.26 11.02
CA GLN A 29 -41.52 -17.66 10.82
C GLN A 29 -41.17 -17.48 9.34
N ASN A 30 -41.63 -18.39 8.47
CA ASN A 30 -41.34 -18.37 7.04
C ASN A 30 -42.25 -17.41 6.27
N ALA A 31 -43.47 -17.16 6.76
CA ALA A 31 -44.48 -16.33 6.09
C ALA A 31 -44.47 -14.87 6.56
N ILE A 32 -44.06 -14.61 7.81
CA ILE A 32 -44.21 -13.29 8.45
C ILE A 32 -43.31 -12.19 7.87
N GLY A 33 -42.33 -12.55 7.03
CA GLY A 33 -41.48 -11.59 6.33
C GLY A 33 -42.16 -10.85 5.17
N ASP A 34 -43.34 -11.30 4.73
CA ASP A 34 -44.15 -10.59 3.73
C ASP A 34 -45.00 -9.50 4.43
N PRO A 35 -44.84 -8.21 4.08
CA PRO A 35 -45.61 -7.12 4.68
C PRO A 35 -47.12 -7.32 4.63
N SER A 36 -47.64 -7.87 3.52
CA SER A 36 -49.07 -8.09 3.33
C SER A 36 -49.61 -9.20 4.23
N PHE A 37 -48.83 -10.27 4.40
CA PHE A 37 -49.14 -11.33 5.35
C PHE A 37 -49.08 -10.83 6.80
N ALA A 38 -48.07 -10.02 7.13
CA ALA A 38 -47.92 -9.43 8.45
C ALA A 38 -49.12 -8.55 8.83
N ASP A 39 -49.63 -7.74 7.92
CA ASP A 39 -50.82 -6.90 8.17
C ASP A 39 -52.06 -7.74 8.49
N VAL A 40 -52.31 -8.81 7.72
CA VAL A 40 -53.44 -9.73 7.99
C VAL A 40 -53.24 -10.47 9.31
N PHE A 41 -52.02 -10.90 9.62
CA PHE A 41 -51.69 -11.58 10.88
C PHE A 41 -51.94 -10.69 12.11
N ILE A 42 -51.60 -9.40 12.00
CA ILE A 42 -51.84 -8.41 13.06
C ILE A 42 -53.34 -8.16 13.21
N TYR A 43 -54.05 -7.97 12.10
CA TYR A 43 -55.50 -7.75 12.08
C TYR A 43 -56.28 -8.90 12.73
N GLU A 44 -55.87 -10.15 12.48
CA GLU A 44 -56.48 -11.35 13.08
C GLU A 44 -56.12 -11.55 14.57
N GLY A 45 -55.37 -10.64 15.20
CA GLY A 45 -55.00 -10.73 16.62
C GLY A 45 -53.86 -11.71 16.91
N GLY A 46 -52.93 -11.87 15.97
CA GLY A 46 -51.76 -12.73 16.13
C GLY A 46 -50.72 -12.23 17.13
N LEU A 47 -50.56 -10.91 17.29
CA LEU A 47 -49.51 -10.31 18.14
C LEU A 47 -49.63 -10.65 19.64
N PRO A 48 -50.81 -10.56 20.30
CA PRO A 48 -50.95 -10.96 21.69
C PRO A 48 -50.56 -12.43 21.93
N LYS A 49 -50.88 -13.32 20.98
CA LYS A 49 -50.52 -14.74 21.05
C LYS A 49 -49.02 -14.93 20.89
N LEU A 50 -48.39 -14.20 19.97
CA LEU A 50 -46.93 -14.25 19.78
C LEU A 50 -46.19 -13.75 21.04
N ARG A 51 -46.65 -12.64 21.64
CA ARG A 51 -46.13 -12.14 22.93
C ARG A 51 -46.26 -13.18 24.05
N PHE A 52 -47.45 -13.79 24.17
CA PHE A 52 -47.67 -14.83 25.18
C PHE A 52 -46.69 -16.00 25.00
N LEU A 53 -46.46 -16.44 23.77
CA LEU A 53 -45.50 -17.51 23.48
C LEU A 53 -44.06 -17.09 23.79
N ALA A 54 -43.66 -15.85 23.49
CA ALA A 54 -42.32 -15.35 23.79
C ALA A 54 -42.03 -15.30 25.31
N LEU A 55 -43.05 -15.02 26.12
CA LEU A 55 -42.92 -14.99 27.59
C LEU A 55 -42.88 -16.39 28.22
N HIS A 56 -43.72 -17.32 27.75
CA HIS A 56 -44.00 -18.58 28.47
C HIS A 56 -43.49 -19.86 27.79
N SER A 57 -43.10 -19.81 26.51
CA SER A 57 -42.63 -21.00 25.80
C SER A 57 -41.15 -21.27 26.05
N THR A 58 -40.71 -22.49 25.75
CA THR A 58 -39.30 -22.90 25.82
C THR A 58 -38.89 -23.67 24.55
N GLY A 59 -37.60 -23.98 24.42
CA GLY A 59 -37.08 -24.81 23.33
C GLY A 59 -37.27 -24.20 21.93
N ASN A 60 -37.54 -25.07 20.95
CA ASN A 60 -37.66 -24.66 19.55
C ASN A 60 -38.90 -23.78 19.28
N THR A 61 -39.99 -23.97 20.04
CA THR A 61 -41.19 -23.13 19.92
C THR A 61 -40.85 -21.68 20.23
N LEU A 62 -40.07 -21.44 21.29
CA LEU A 62 -39.56 -20.11 21.62
C LEU A 62 -38.60 -19.58 20.55
N ALA A 63 -37.69 -20.40 20.02
CA ALA A 63 -36.77 -19.97 18.97
C ALA A 63 -37.51 -19.44 17.72
N TYR A 64 -38.47 -20.21 17.19
CA TYR A 64 -39.28 -19.79 16.04
C TYR A 64 -40.13 -18.55 16.36
N CYS A 65 -40.59 -18.42 17.61
CA CYS A 65 -41.38 -17.28 18.07
C CYS A 65 -40.55 -15.99 18.05
N LEU A 66 -39.33 -16.05 18.59
CA LEU A 66 -38.40 -14.91 18.62
C LEU A 66 -37.95 -14.52 17.20
N THR A 67 -37.68 -15.49 16.32
CA THR A 67 -37.39 -15.19 14.90
C THR A 67 -38.57 -14.51 14.20
N SER A 68 -39.80 -14.98 14.47
CA SER A 68 -41.00 -14.35 13.90
C SER A 68 -41.20 -12.94 14.43
N LEU A 69 -40.94 -12.72 15.72
CA LEU A 69 -41.01 -11.39 16.35
C LEU A 69 -39.95 -10.44 15.77
N ALA A 70 -38.70 -10.89 15.61
CA ALA A 70 -37.63 -10.08 15.03
C ALA A 70 -37.98 -9.60 13.62
N ARG A 71 -38.43 -10.51 12.73
CA ARG A 71 -38.86 -10.17 11.36
C ARG A 71 -40.02 -9.18 11.34
N LEU A 72 -40.96 -9.31 12.27
CA LEU A 72 -42.11 -8.42 12.35
C LEU A 72 -41.68 -7.01 12.80
N LEU A 73 -40.70 -6.90 13.69
CA LEU A 73 -40.10 -5.63 14.10
C LEU A 73 -39.24 -5.00 12.99
N GLU A 74 -38.53 -5.81 12.18
CA GLU A 74 -37.80 -5.34 10.99
C GLU A 74 -38.73 -4.72 9.92
N LEU A 75 -39.97 -5.20 9.84
CA LEU A 75 -41.03 -4.61 8.99
C LEU A 75 -41.69 -3.37 9.60
N ASP A 76 -41.16 -2.88 10.71
CA ASP A 76 -41.68 -1.76 11.48
C ASP A 76 -43.10 -1.97 12.04
N LYS A 77 -43.43 -3.21 12.43
CA LYS A 77 -44.74 -3.60 12.97
C LYS A 77 -44.60 -4.16 14.39
N GLY A 78 -45.71 -4.19 15.13
CA GLY A 78 -45.82 -4.92 16.42
C GLY A 78 -45.08 -4.34 17.63
N TRP A 79 -44.56 -3.12 17.53
CA TRP A 79 -43.91 -2.39 18.62
C TRP A 79 -44.79 -2.21 19.86
N ASP A 80 -46.11 -2.11 19.71
CA ASP A 80 -47.08 -1.97 20.80
C ASP A 80 -47.07 -3.15 21.79
N HIS A 81 -46.58 -4.31 21.36
CA HIS A 81 -46.50 -5.52 22.17
C HIS A 81 -45.09 -5.82 22.70
N VAL A 82 -44.12 -4.94 22.44
CA VAL A 82 -42.79 -4.99 23.07
C VAL A 82 -42.88 -4.29 24.43
N THR A 83 -43.18 -5.07 25.46
CA THR A 83 -43.33 -4.61 26.85
C THR A 83 -42.06 -4.84 27.67
N ASP A 84 -41.90 -4.15 28.79
CA ASP A 84 -40.64 -4.21 29.56
C ASP A 84 -40.39 -5.60 30.20
N ASP A 85 -41.46 -6.34 30.53
CA ASP A 85 -41.39 -7.75 30.95
C ASP A 85 -40.88 -8.68 29.84
N LEU A 86 -41.23 -8.39 28.58
CA LEU A 86 -40.69 -9.12 27.43
C LEU A 86 -39.22 -8.81 27.23
N ILE A 87 -38.80 -7.54 27.36
CA ILE A 87 -37.39 -7.15 27.25
C ILE A 87 -36.56 -7.83 28.35
N ALA A 88 -37.02 -7.77 29.62
CA ALA A 88 -36.35 -8.43 30.73
C ALA A 88 -36.21 -9.94 30.49
N ARG A 89 -37.27 -10.60 30.03
CA ARG A 89 -37.24 -12.03 29.66
C ARG A 89 -36.22 -12.33 28.56
N ILE A 90 -36.14 -11.50 27.52
CA ILE A 90 -35.21 -11.72 26.41
C ILE A 90 -33.76 -11.49 26.86
N VAL A 91 -33.49 -10.49 27.69
CA VAL A 91 -32.17 -10.27 28.30
C VAL A 91 -31.76 -11.49 29.16
N ASP A 92 -32.67 -12.01 29.96
CA ASP A 92 -32.42 -13.24 30.74
C ASP A 92 -32.14 -14.45 29.86
N LEU A 93 -32.86 -14.58 28.74
CA LEU A 93 -32.62 -15.65 27.77
C LEU A 93 -31.23 -15.56 27.16
N VAL A 94 -30.73 -14.35 26.87
CA VAL A 94 -29.35 -14.18 26.41
C VAL A 94 -28.39 -14.75 27.45
N VAL A 95 -28.53 -14.41 28.74
CA VAL A 95 -27.54 -14.86 29.74
C VAL A 95 -27.69 -16.34 30.10
N ALA A 96 -28.91 -16.81 30.35
CA ALA A 96 -29.15 -18.10 31.00
C ALA A 96 -29.43 -19.27 30.05
N GLN A 97 -29.79 -19.01 28.79
CA GLN A 97 -30.26 -20.07 27.89
C GLN A 97 -29.10 -20.77 27.17
N PRO A 98 -28.94 -22.11 27.28
CA PRO A 98 -27.87 -22.83 26.58
C PRO A 98 -28.20 -23.12 25.10
N LEU A 99 -29.47 -23.05 24.71
CA LEU A 99 -29.89 -23.36 23.34
C LEU A 99 -29.50 -22.24 22.36
N VAL A 100 -28.58 -22.54 21.45
CA VAL A 100 -28.08 -21.62 20.41
C VAL A 100 -29.22 -21.00 19.60
N ASN A 101 -30.21 -21.78 19.17
CA ASN A 101 -31.32 -21.29 18.34
C ASN A 101 -32.18 -20.23 19.06
N VAL A 102 -32.35 -20.37 20.38
CA VAL A 102 -33.09 -19.39 21.19
C VAL A 102 -32.25 -18.12 21.35
N ASN A 103 -30.95 -18.26 21.63
CA ASN A 103 -30.02 -17.12 21.73
C ASN A 103 -29.96 -16.31 20.44
N ARG A 104 -29.88 -16.98 19.27
CA ARG A 104 -29.90 -16.29 17.97
C ARG A 104 -31.14 -15.40 17.85
N GLY A 105 -32.33 -15.96 18.05
CA GLY A 105 -33.59 -15.21 17.99
C GLY A 105 -33.68 -14.10 19.05
N ALA A 106 -33.25 -14.37 20.28
CA ALA A 106 -33.24 -13.37 21.36
C ALA A 106 -32.36 -12.17 21.02
N MET A 107 -31.15 -12.41 20.52
CA MET A 107 -30.21 -11.34 20.14
C MET A 107 -30.69 -10.57 18.92
N SER A 108 -31.29 -11.23 17.91
CA SER A 108 -31.89 -10.52 16.77
C SER A 108 -33.01 -9.58 17.22
N VAL A 109 -33.91 -10.02 18.12
CA VAL A 109 -34.97 -9.16 18.66
C VAL A 109 -34.39 -7.93 19.38
N LEU A 110 -33.40 -8.13 20.26
CA LEU A 110 -32.76 -7.01 20.95
C LEU A 110 -32.03 -6.06 19.98
N ALA A 111 -31.37 -6.61 18.95
CA ALA A 111 -30.65 -5.81 17.96
C ALA A 111 -31.61 -4.91 17.17
N VAL A 112 -32.79 -5.42 16.80
CA VAL A 112 -33.82 -4.64 16.10
C VAL A 112 -34.43 -3.58 17.03
N ILE A 113 -34.69 -3.90 18.29
CA ILE A 113 -35.21 -2.95 19.29
C ILE A 113 -34.25 -1.77 19.49
N VAL A 114 -32.95 -2.03 19.59
CA VAL A 114 -31.94 -0.97 19.74
C VAL A 114 -31.71 -0.22 18.43
N GLY A 115 -31.73 -0.93 17.30
CA GLY A 115 -31.43 -0.38 15.98
C GLY A 115 -32.50 0.52 15.36
N HIS A 116 -33.70 0.61 15.93
CA HIS A 116 -34.81 1.46 15.43
C HIS A 116 -35.25 2.50 16.47
N PRO A 117 -34.57 3.67 16.56
CA PRO A 117 -34.93 4.74 17.50
C PRO A 117 -36.24 5.47 17.14
N SER A 118 -36.75 5.26 15.91
CA SER A 118 -37.83 6.06 15.32
C SER A 118 -39.22 5.76 15.88
N HIS A 119 -39.44 4.63 16.56
CA HIS A 119 -40.67 4.40 17.35
C HIS A 119 -40.56 5.10 18.71
N ARG A 120 -40.62 6.43 18.62
CA ARG A 120 -41.02 7.32 19.70
C ARG A 120 -42.49 7.02 20.02
N SER A 121 -42.73 5.91 20.73
CA SER A 121 -44.05 5.66 21.31
C SER A 121 -44.44 6.94 22.05
N SER A 122 -45.66 7.43 21.83
CA SER A 122 -46.15 8.66 22.46
C SER A 122 -46.23 8.60 24.00
N HIS A 123 -45.73 7.51 24.62
CA HIS A 123 -45.88 7.19 26.02
C HIS A 123 -44.61 6.77 26.77
N SER A 124 -43.41 6.81 26.18
CA SER A 124 -42.16 6.67 26.97
C SER A 124 -41.05 7.58 26.46
N SER A 125 -40.48 8.39 27.35
CA SER A 125 -39.31 9.23 27.09
C SER A 125 -38.02 8.46 26.82
N THR A 126 -38.06 7.12 26.88
CA THR A 126 -36.91 6.22 26.86
C THR A 126 -36.96 5.31 25.64
N THR A 127 -35.96 5.37 24.77
CA THR A 127 -35.84 4.57 23.52
C THR A 127 -34.47 3.90 23.42
N GLY A 128 -34.28 2.99 22.45
CA GLY A 128 -32.98 2.37 22.16
C GLY A 128 -32.40 1.61 23.36
N PHE A 129 -31.08 1.74 23.57
CA PHE A 129 -30.38 1.07 24.68
C PHE A 129 -30.88 1.53 26.05
N GLN A 130 -31.34 2.78 26.19
CA GLN A 130 -31.86 3.29 27.47
C GLN A 130 -33.06 2.48 27.96
N ARG A 131 -33.86 1.91 27.04
CA ARG A 131 -34.99 1.04 27.37
C ARG A 131 -34.54 -0.35 27.86
N LEU A 132 -33.40 -0.82 27.37
CA LEU A 132 -32.79 -2.08 27.80
C LEU A 132 -32.01 -1.92 29.11
N LYS A 133 -31.49 -0.71 29.41
CA LYS A 133 -30.60 -0.43 30.54
C LYS A 133 -31.11 -1.00 31.88
N PRO A 134 -32.39 -0.86 32.29
CA PRO A 134 -32.88 -1.45 33.54
C PRO A 134 -32.78 -2.98 33.59
N ALA A 135 -33.05 -3.65 32.47
CA ALA A 135 -32.95 -5.11 32.37
C ALA A 135 -31.49 -5.57 32.30
N VAL A 136 -30.62 -4.82 31.63
CA VAL A 136 -29.18 -5.09 31.54
C VAL A 136 -28.49 -4.85 32.89
N ASP A 137 -28.86 -3.80 33.62
CA ASP A 137 -28.34 -3.50 34.96
C ASP A 137 -28.73 -4.58 35.98
N ALA A 138 -29.91 -5.20 35.81
CA ALA A 138 -30.32 -6.35 36.60
C ALA A 138 -29.48 -7.61 36.30
N GLN A 139 -28.83 -7.66 35.13
CA GLN A 139 -28.09 -8.82 34.63
C GLN A 139 -26.65 -8.45 34.22
N PRO A 140 -25.73 -8.26 35.18
CA PRO A 140 -24.38 -7.71 34.91
C PRO A 140 -23.52 -8.59 33.99
N GLN A 141 -23.86 -9.87 33.83
CA GLN A 141 -23.18 -10.80 32.93
C GLN A 141 -23.62 -10.67 31.46
N PHE A 142 -24.57 -9.80 31.14
CA PHE A 142 -25.11 -9.65 29.80
C PHE A 142 -24.04 -9.35 28.75
N LEU A 143 -23.23 -8.30 28.97
CA LEU A 143 -22.18 -7.90 28.02
C LEU A 143 -21.08 -8.97 27.91
N SER A 144 -20.65 -9.57 29.03
CA SER A 144 -19.67 -10.66 29.00
C SER A 144 -20.18 -11.87 28.23
N SER A 145 -21.46 -12.23 28.38
CA SER A 145 -22.09 -13.33 27.65
C SER A 145 -22.16 -13.05 26.14
N LEU A 146 -22.40 -11.80 25.72
CA LEU A 146 -22.38 -11.43 24.31
C LEU A 146 -20.99 -11.57 23.70
N VAL A 147 -19.95 -11.08 24.39
CA VAL A 147 -18.57 -11.17 23.90
C VAL A 147 -18.10 -12.63 23.84
N GLU A 148 -18.47 -13.47 24.82
CA GLU A 148 -18.20 -14.91 24.80
C GLU A 148 -18.82 -15.59 23.57
N LYS A 149 -20.04 -15.21 23.19
CA LYS A 149 -20.74 -15.78 22.02
C LYS A 149 -20.15 -15.35 20.67
N ILE A 150 -19.46 -14.21 20.59
CA ILE A 150 -18.69 -13.84 19.39
C ILE A 150 -17.57 -14.85 19.14
N ALA A 151 -16.99 -15.43 20.19
CA ALA A 151 -15.93 -16.43 20.09
C ALA A 151 -16.45 -17.87 19.89
N SER A 152 -17.76 -18.06 19.67
CA SER A 152 -18.33 -19.39 19.46
C SER A 152 -17.95 -19.99 18.09
N ALA A 153 -18.04 -21.31 17.95
CA ALA A 153 -17.86 -21.99 16.67
C ALA A 153 -19.06 -21.80 15.70
N ASP A 154 -20.14 -21.18 16.16
CA ASP A 154 -21.39 -21.03 15.41
C ASP A 154 -21.48 -19.65 14.77
N HIS A 155 -21.17 -19.54 13.48
CA HIS A 155 -21.08 -18.24 12.80
C HIS A 155 -22.38 -17.42 12.85
N ALA A 156 -23.55 -18.09 12.82
CA ALA A 156 -24.82 -17.38 12.94
C ALA A 156 -25.03 -16.82 14.35
N LEU A 157 -24.57 -17.50 15.41
CA LEU A 157 -24.55 -16.96 16.76
C LEU A 157 -23.59 -15.78 16.87
N CYS A 158 -22.38 -15.89 16.29
CA CYS A 158 -21.41 -14.79 16.23
C CYS A 158 -21.99 -13.56 15.52
N ALA A 159 -22.64 -13.76 14.36
CA ALA A 159 -23.28 -12.70 13.58
C ALA A 159 -24.33 -11.96 14.40
N ASN A 160 -25.28 -12.67 15.02
CA ASN A 160 -26.34 -12.05 15.83
C ASN A 160 -25.78 -11.34 17.07
N SER A 161 -24.76 -11.91 17.71
CA SER A 161 -24.09 -11.28 18.86
C SER A 161 -23.40 -9.98 18.46
N LEU A 162 -22.70 -9.98 17.33
CA LEU A 162 -21.99 -8.82 16.81
C LEU A 162 -22.97 -7.75 16.29
N GLN A 163 -24.07 -8.14 15.65
CA GLN A 163 -25.13 -7.20 15.25
C GLN A 163 -25.73 -6.47 16.45
N LEU A 164 -25.98 -7.19 17.55
CA LEU A 164 -26.46 -6.58 18.79
C LEU A 164 -25.42 -5.63 19.38
N ILE A 165 -24.14 -6.02 19.43
CA ILE A 165 -23.06 -5.14 19.88
C ILE A 165 -22.96 -3.89 19.00
N ASN A 166 -23.03 -4.02 17.68
CA ASN A 166 -23.02 -2.88 16.75
C ASN A 166 -24.22 -1.96 16.99
N ALA A 167 -25.42 -2.50 17.19
CA ALA A 167 -26.60 -1.71 17.50
C ALA A 167 -26.43 -0.94 18.81
N LEU A 168 -25.93 -1.58 19.86
CA LEU A 168 -25.63 -0.96 21.16
C LEU A 168 -24.58 0.15 21.03
N MET A 169 -23.50 -0.11 20.28
CA MET A 169 -22.46 0.90 20.00
C MET A 169 -23.04 2.09 19.24
N ARG A 170 -23.83 1.86 18.19
CA ARG A 170 -24.44 2.92 17.39
C ARG A 170 -25.39 3.78 18.21
N ASP A 171 -26.24 3.17 19.03
CA ASP A 171 -27.17 3.89 19.89
C ASP A 171 -26.43 4.69 20.99
N ALA A 172 -25.38 4.11 21.59
CA ALA A 172 -24.55 4.81 22.56
C ALA A 172 -23.85 6.04 21.95
N ILE A 173 -23.34 5.92 20.71
CA ILE A 173 -22.72 7.03 19.97
C ILE A 173 -23.75 8.11 19.63
N ALA A 174 -24.97 7.72 19.22
CA ALA A 174 -26.01 8.67 18.81
C ALA A 174 -26.64 9.43 19.98
N ASN A 175 -26.80 8.79 21.14
CA ASN A 175 -27.48 9.34 22.31
C ASN A 175 -26.48 9.87 23.35
N ASP A 176 -25.65 10.84 22.95
CA ASP A 176 -24.54 11.45 23.71
C ASP A 176 -24.96 12.27 24.97
N ALA A 177 -26.20 12.10 25.46
CA ALA A 177 -26.77 12.92 26.52
C ALA A 177 -26.04 12.84 27.89
N ALA A 178 -25.03 11.98 28.03
CA ALA A 178 -24.32 11.78 29.30
C ALA A 178 -22.84 11.33 29.20
N PHE A 179 -22.16 11.42 28.04
CA PHE A 179 -20.78 10.91 27.87
C PHE A 179 -20.62 9.45 28.38
N GLU A 180 -21.65 8.61 28.23
CA GLU A 180 -21.59 7.20 28.65
C GLU A 180 -20.89 6.32 27.61
N TRP A 181 -20.82 6.76 26.35
CA TRP A 181 -20.25 5.96 25.27
C TRP A 181 -18.76 5.65 25.47
N PRO A 182 -17.86 6.54 25.93
CA PRO A 182 -16.46 6.17 26.15
C PRO A 182 -16.29 5.10 27.24
N LYS A 183 -17.11 5.16 28.31
CA LYS A 183 -17.12 4.15 29.37
C LYS A 183 -17.64 2.80 28.86
N PHE A 184 -18.69 2.83 28.06
CA PHE A 184 -19.25 1.64 27.44
C PHE A 184 -18.26 0.97 26.48
N ILE A 185 -17.62 1.75 25.60
CA ILE A 185 -16.58 1.25 24.69
C ILE A 185 -15.41 0.66 25.48
N LYS A 186 -14.94 1.36 26.53
CA LYS A 186 -13.89 0.82 27.40
C LYS A 186 -14.27 -0.52 28.04
N GLN A 187 -15.52 -0.65 28.52
CA GLN A 187 -16.01 -1.91 29.07
C GLN A 187 -16.00 -3.04 28.02
N LEU A 188 -16.44 -2.77 26.78
CA LEU A 188 -16.39 -3.74 25.69
C LEU A 188 -14.95 -4.16 25.34
N GLN A 189 -14.02 -3.22 25.36
CA GLN A 189 -12.59 -3.47 25.13
C GLN A 189 -11.98 -4.35 26.22
N GLU A 190 -12.28 -4.07 27.49
CA GLU A 190 -11.83 -4.88 28.65
C GLU A 190 -12.38 -6.31 28.61
N LEU A 191 -13.60 -6.50 28.09
CA LEU A 191 -14.18 -7.82 27.85
C LEU A 191 -13.54 -8.57 26.66
N GLY A 192 -12.71 -7.91 25.87
CA GLY A 192 -11.97 -8.52 24.77
C GLY A 192 -12.68 -8.52 23.42
N VAL A 193 -13.67 -7.63 23.19
CA VAL A 193 -14.42 -7.56 21.92
C VAL A 193 -13.49 -7.39 20.71
N ILE A 194 -12.48 -6.52 20.84
CA ILE A 194 -11.51 -6.20 19.78
C ILE A 194 -10.77 -7.46 19.35
N LYS A 195 -10.30 -8.26 20.31
CA LYS A 195 -9.57 -9.50 20.05
C LYS A 195 -10.45 -10.53 19.35
N SER A 196 -11.70 -10.68 19.80
CA SER A 196 -12.65 -11.61 19.21
C SER A 196 -12.99 -11.22 17.76
N VAL A 197 -13.30 -9.94 17.51
CA VAL A 197 -13.63 -9.44 16.17
C VAL A 197 -12.42 -9.51 15.24
N TYR A 198 -11.21 -9.16 15.70
CA TYR A 198 -9.98 -9.31 14.93
C TYR A 198 -9.79 -10.74 14.44
N GLY A 199 -9.95 -11.74 15.31
CA GLY A 199 -9.86 -13.16 14.92
C GLY A 199 -10.91 -13.56 13.87
N LEU A 200 -12.14 -13.03 13.97
CA LEU A 200 -13.17 -13.27 12.97
C LEU A 200 -12.86 -12.59 11.64
N MET A 201 -12.35 -11.35 11.66
CA MET A 201 -11.92 -10.64 10.44
C MET A 201 -10.72 -11.28 9.77
N GLN A 202 -9.96 -12.13 10.46
CA GLN A 202 -8.88 -12.95 9.90
C GLN A 202 -9.33 -14.37 9.54
N SER A 203 -10.58 -14.75 9.81
CA SER A 203 -11.07 -16.09 9.52
C SER A 203 -11.24 -16.35 8.02
N THR A 204 -11.17 -17.62 7.61
CA THR A 204 -11.51 -18.06 6.26
C THR A 204 -13.02 -18.09 6.00
N ALA A 205 -13.85 -18.14 7.06
CA ALA A 205 -15.30 -18.20 6.98
C ALA A 205 -15.99 -16.82 7.06
N ILE A 206 -15.36 -15.80 6.49
CA ILE A 206 -15.80 -14.40 6.61
C ILE A 206 -17.11 -14.09 5.88
N GLN A 207 -17.52 -14.92 4.92
CA GLN A 207 -18.70 -14.69 4.07
C GLN A 207 -19.99 -14.54 4.89
N ASP A 208 -20.21 -15.43 5.86
CA ASP A 208 -21.41 -15.43 6.71
C ASP A 208 -21.39 -14.29 7.75
N LEU A 209 -20.22 -13.70 7.99
CA LEU A 209 -19.97 -12.67 9.00
C LEU A 209 -19.69 -11.29 8.38
N ALA A 210 -19.73 -11.18 7.05
CA ALA A 210 -19.18 -10.01 6.38
C ALA A 210 -19.90 -8.73 6.79
N HIS A 211 -21.23 -8.74 6.80
CA HIS A 211 -22.02 -7.56 7.15
C HIS A 211 -21.76 -7.06 8.59
N PRO A 212 -21.91 -7.88 9.65
CA PRO A 212 -21.67 -7.38 11.01
C PRO A 212 -20.21 -7.01 11.28
N LEU A 213 -19.23 -7.65 10.61
CA LEU A 213 -17.81 -7.28 10.73
C LEU A 213 -17.50 -5.93 10.07
N LEU A 214 -18.03 -5.68 8.87
CA LEU A 214 -17.85 -4.39 8.18
C LEU A 214 -18.53 -3.26 8.95
N ASP A 215 -19.73 -3.51 9.48
CA ASP A 215 -20.43 -2.55 10.32
C ASP A 215 -19.64 -2.23 11.61
N PHE A 216 -19.02 -3.23 12.24
CA PHE A 216 -18.11 -2.99 13.38
C PHE A 216 -16.89 -2.16 12.97
N GLN A 217 -16.31 -2.40 11.79
CA GLN A 217 -15.19 -1.61 11.25
C GLN A 217 -15.60 -0.15 11.02
N THR A 218 -16.76 0.09 10.41
CA THR A 218 -17.30 1.45 10.19
C THR A 218 -17.64 2.15 11.50
N LEU A 219 -18.18 1.44 12.50
CA LEU A 219 -18.38 1.99 13.84
C LEU A 219 -17.05 2.33 14.52
N THR A 220 -16.01 1.50 14.34
CA THR A 220 -14.66 1.80 14.85
C THR A 220 -14.10 3.08 14.22
N LYS A 221 -14.25 3.26 12.90
CA LYS A 221 -13.90 4.53 12.24
C LYS A 221 -14.70 5.71 12.81
N THR A 222 -16.00 5.53 13.03
CA THR A 222 -16.86 6.57 13.63
C THR A 222 -16.37 6.97 15.03
N LEU A 223 -15.96 6.02 15.87
CA LEU A 223 -15.38 6.31 17.19
C LEU A 223 -14.09 7.11 17.07
N LEU A 224 -13.17 6.73 16.17
CA LEU A 224 -11.93 7.46 15.91
C LEU A 224 -12.20 8.89 15.44
N ARG A 225 -13.17 9.09 14.53
CA ARG A 225 -13.59 10.41 14.10
C ARG A 225 -14.14 11.25 15.26
N ASN A 226 -15.02 10.69 16.08
CA ASN A 226 -15.57 11.40 17.24
C ASN A 226 -14.47 11.84 18.22
N TRP A 227 -13.50 10.97 18.51
CA TRP A 227 -12.34 11.34 19.35
C TRP A 227 -11.44 12.39 18.69
N ARG A 228 -11.30 12.39 17.36
CA ARG A 228 -10.55 13.43 16.63
C ARG A 228 -11.28 14.78 16.63
N GLU A 229 -12.60 14.78 16.53
CA GLU A 229 -13.40 16.01 16.52
C GLU A 229 -13.56 16.62 17.92
N GLU A 230 -13.44 15.80 18.98
CA GLU A 230 -13.43 16.26 20.36
C GLU A 230 -12.21 17.13 20.65
N LYS A 231 -12.45 18.43 20.89
CA LYS A 231 -11.39 19.38 21.21
C LYS A 231 -10.84 19.16 22.62
N VAL A 232 -9.53 19.28 22.75
CA VAL A 232 -8.85 19.16 24.04
C VAL A 232 -9.17 20.37 24.93
N ASP A 233 -10.16 20.19 25.80
CA ASP A 233 -10.56 21.16 26.83
C ASP A 233 -9.97 20.83 28.21
N LEU A 234 -9.33 21.81 28.86
CA LEU A 234 -8.78 21.68 30.22
C LEU A 234 -9.85 21.70 31.31
N GLU A 235 -11.10 22.10 31.02
CA GLU A 235 -12.21 21.99 31.96
C GLU A 235 -12.74 20.55 32.08
N ASN A 236 -12.56 19.74 31.03
CA ASN A 236 -12.88 18.32 31.08
C ASN A 236 -11.90 17.58 32.02
N PRO A 237 -12.38 16.88 33.06
CA PRO A 237 -11.52 16.19 34.04
C PRO A 237 -10.63 15.12 33.42
N ASP A 238 -11.10 14.43 32.36
CA ASP A 238 -10.38 13.35 31.70
C ASP A 238 -9.23 13.89 30.84
N HIS A 239 -9.48 14.94 30.06
CA HIS A 239 -8.44 15.65 29.29
C HIS A 239 -7.37 16.24 30.22
N ARG A 240 -7.80 16.91 31.30
CA ARG A 240 -6.90 17.46 32.32
C ARG A 240 -6.08 16.36 32.99
N ARG A 241 -6.65 15.18 33.21
CA ARG A 241 -5.94 14.02 33.75
C ARG A 241 -4.88 13.52 32.76
N ALA A 242 -5.22 13.35 31.48
CA ALA A 242 -4.31 12.90 30.44
C ALA A 242 -3.10 13.85 30.28
N ILE A 243 -3.34 15.16 30.18
CA ILE A 243 -2.28 16.18 30.08
C ILE A 243 -1.38 16.20 31.33
N ARG A 244 -1.97 16.16 32.53
CA ARG A 244 -1.16 16.08 33.77
C ARG A 244 -0.34 14.80 33.81
N GLY A 245 -0.93 13.69 33.37
CA GLY A 245 -0.28 12.40 33.22
C GLY A 245 0.99 12.47 32.39
N LEU A 246 0.89 13.06 31.20
CA LEU A 246 2.01 13.27 30.28
C LEU A 246 3.15 14.06 30.94
N HIS A 247 2.81 15.16 31.62
CA HIS A 247 3.79 15.96 32.33
C HIS A 247 4.44 15.21 33.50
N THR A 248 3.66 14.47 34.30
CA THR A 248 4.21 13.70 35.43
C THR A 248 5.17 12.62 34.93
N ALA A 249 4.80 11.90 33.86
CA ALA A 249 5.64 10.87 33.27
C ALA A 249 6.95 11.41 32.68
N SER A 250 6.98 12.68 32.24
CA SER A 250 8.20 13.33 31.74
C SER A 250 9.26 13.66 32.81
N GLN A 251 8.95 13.50 34.11
CA GLN A 251 9.82 13.82 35.25
C GLN A 251 10.62 15.13 35.05
N PRO A 252 9.98 16.31 35.18
CA PRO A 252 10.67 17.59 35.05
C PRO A 252 11.75 17.81 36.12
N ASP A 253 11.60 17.20 37.30
CA ASP A 253 12.35 17.53 38.52
C ASP A 253 13.58 16.66 38.80
N ARG A 254 14.19 15.96 37.83
CA ARG A 254 15.52 15.36 38.09
C ARG A 254 16.52 16.50 38.28
N PRO A 255 17.10 16.68 39.47
CA PRO A 255 17.91 17.86 39.76
C PRO A 255 19.23 17.75 39.00
N SER A 256 19.52 18.73 38.15
CA SER A 256 20.90 19.18 38.00
C SER A 256 21.42 19.48 39.41
N SER A 257 22.60 18.99 39.74
CA SER A 257 23.21 18.97 41.07
C SER A 257 23.55 20.37 41.64
N ASP A 258 22.57 21.25 41.81
CA ASP A 258 22.72 22.56 42.44
C ASP A 258 21.79 22.70 43.65
N PRO A 259 22.34 22.68 44.89
CA PRO A 259 21.54 22.60 46.11
C PRO A 259 20.98 23.95 46.59
N LYS A 260 21.03 25.01 45.77
CA LYS A 260 20.51 26.35 46.11
C LYS A 260 19.94 27.06 44.89
N GLY A 261 18.66 26.85 44.62
CA GLY A 261 17.92 27.64 43.64
C GLY A 261 16.42 27.45 43.82
N SER A 262 15.69 28.55 43.94
CA SER A 262 14.23 28.64 43.98
C SER A 262 13.52 27.64 43.04
N LYS A 263 12.33 27.15 43.44
CA LYS A 263 11.31 26.55 42.56
C LYS A 263 10.98 27.49 41.38
N LYS A 264 11.88 27.61 40.42
CA LYS A 264 11.67 28.31 39.17
C LYS A 264 10.87 27.36 38.30
N HIS A 265 9.65 27.75 37.96
CA HIS A 265 8.88 27.14 36.87
C HIS A 265 9.83 26.87 35.69
N HIS A 266 9.90 25.63 35.22
CA HIS A 266 10.56 25.31 33.96
C HIS A 266 9.83 26.08 32.84
N PRO A 267 10.46 27.08 32.20
CA PRO A 267 9.82 27.86 31.14
C PRO A 267 9.62 27.04 29.84
N GLU A 268 10.16 25.82 29.79
CA GLU A 268 10.17 24.90 28.64
C GLU A 268 9.54 23.55 29.03
N LYS A 269 8.30 23.58 29.54
CA LYS A 269 7.64 22.39 30.08
C LYS A 269 7.20 21.47 28.95
N TRP A 270 6.63 22.03 27.89
CA TRP A 270 6.02 21.29 26.79
C TRP A 270 6.94 21.22 25.57
N SER A 271 7.75 22.24 25.35
CA SER A 271 8.83 22.22 24.34
C SER A 271 9.82 21.08 24.57
N ARG A 272 10.12 20.71 25.83
CA ARG A 272 10.93 19.52 26.14
C ARG A 272 10.33 18.22 25.60
N LEU A 273 9.01 18.11 25.52
CA LEU A 273 8.32 16.95 24.94
C LEU A 273 8.25 17.02 23.41
N GLY A 274 8.63 18.14 22.81
CA GLY A 274 8.57 18.35 21.36
C GLY A 274 7.25 18.97 20.88
N PHE A 275 6.55 19.73 21.72
CA PHE A 275 5.49 20.63 21.28
C PHE A 275 6.07 21.94 20.75
N GLU A 276 5.38 22.59 19.80
CA GLU A 276 5.83 23.87 19.25
C GLU A 276 5.54 25.03 20.20
N THR A 277 4.41 24.96 20.90
CA THR A 277 3.97 25.94 21.88
C THR A 277 3.97 25.38 23.30
N GLU A 278 4.01 26.28 24.28
CA GLU A 278 3.79 25.94 25.70
C GLU A 278 2.29 25.81 26.06
N GLU A 279 1.41 25.88 25.05
CA GLU A 279 -0.03 25.72 25.16
C GLU A 279 -0.46 24.38 24.54
N PRO A 280 -0.34 23.26 25.28
CA PRO A 280 -0.53 21.92 24.72
C PRO A 280 -1.94 21.72 24.14
N ALA A 281 -2.96 22.40 24.65
CA ALA A 281 -4.33 22.28 24.13
C ALA A 281 -4.46 22.70 22.65
N TRP A 282 -3.69 23.70 22.22
CA TRP A 282 -3.71 24.20 20.84
C TRP A 282 -3.03 23.23 19.86
N GLU A 283 -1.97 22.57 20.32
CA GLU A 283 -1.20 21.58 19.54
C GLU A 283 -2.07 20.41 19.07
N PHE A 284 -3.09 20.04 19.86
CA PHE A 284 -4.04 18.98 19.49
C PHE A 284 -5.15 19.44 18.55
N SER A 285 -5.15 20.67 18.04
CA SER A 285 -6.23 21.16 17.17
C SER A 285 -6.46 20.32 15.91
N GLY A 286 -5.39 19.74 15.32
CA GLY A 286 -5.48 18.90 14.13
C GLY A 286 -5.87 17.44 14.39
N THR A 287 -5.66 16.93 15.61
CA THR A 287 -5.82 15.51 15.97
C THR A 287 -6.84 15.27 17.10
N GLY A 288 -7.30 16.31 17.76
CA GLY A 288 -8.25 16.29 18.87
C GLY A 288 -7.82 15.45 20.06
N PHE A 289 -8.82 14.97 20.79
CA PHE A 289 -8.62 14.07 21.93
C PHE A 289 -8.00 12.73 21.51
N LEU A 290 -8.19 12.28 20.27
CA LEU A 290 -7.51 11.09 19.72
C LEU A 290 -5.97 11.22 19.81
N GLY A 291 -5.41 12.35 19.38
CA GLY A 291 -3.95 12.58 19.47
C GLY A 291 -3.44 12.62 20.91
N LEU A 292 -4.23 13.19 21.84
CA LEU A 292 -3.91 13.18 23.27
C LEU A 292 -3.96 11.77 23.86
N MET A 293 -4.94 10.96 23.47
CA MET A 293 -5.05 9.56 23.89
C MET A 293 -3.87 8.73 23.38
N ASP A 294 -3.48 8.90 22.12
CA ASP A 294 -2.38 8.15 21.51
C ASP A 294 -1.04 8.46 22.17
N VAL A 295 -0.69 9.74 22.36
CA VAL A 295 0.57 10.11 23.00
C VAL A 295 0.61 9.66 24.47
N THR A 296 -0.51 9.73 25.18
CA THR A 296 -0.55 9.29 26.59
C THR A 296 -0.49 7.78 26.72
N ASP A 297 -1.13 7.03 25.82
CA ASP A 297 -1.05 5.57 25.78
C ASP A 297 0.38 5.10 25.50
N PHE A 298 1.09 5.72 24.56
CA PHE A 298 2.51 5.46 24.29
C PHE A 298 3.37 5.69 25.56
N VAL A 299 3.18 6.83 26.22
CA VAL A 299 3.97 7.20 27.41
C VAL A 299 3.67 6.28 28.58
N TYR A 300 2.41 5.92 28.84
CA TYR A 300 2.07 5.06 29.96
C TYR A 300 2.51 3.61 29.79
N LYS A 301 2.49 3.08 28.56
CA LYS A 301 2.96 1.72 28.28
C LYS A 301 4.48 1.57 28.39
N ASN A 302 5.22 2.66 28.20
CA ASN A 302 6.67 2.66 28.19
C ASN A 302 7.27 3.86 28.96
N GLU A 303 6.82 4.08 30.20
CA GLU A 303 7.21 5.26 30.99
C GLU A 303 8.74 5.37 31.17
N ASP A 304 9.40 4.26 31.53
CA ASP A 304 10.85 4.21 31.69
C ASP A 304 11.60 4.45 30.38
N GLY A 305 11.10 3.91 29.27
CA GLY A 305 11.68 4.10 27.94
C GLY A 305 11.51 5.53 27.45
N PHE A 306 10.34 6.13 27.70
CA PHE A 306 10.06 7.53 27.39
C PHE A 306 10.98 8.48 28.17
N GLN A 307 11.21 8.24 29.46
CA GLN A 307 12.15 9.03 30.26
C GLN A 307 13.59 8.94 29.74
N LYS A 308 14.04 7.74 29.34
CA LYS A 308 15.36 7.56 28.71
C LYS A 308 15.45 8.28 27.38
N LEU A 309 14.38 8.22 26.57
CA LEU A 309 14.29 8.93 25.29
C LEU A 309 14.41 10.45 25.49
N LEU A 310 13.68 11.02 26.45
CA LEU A 310 13.78 12.45 26.78
C LEU A 310 15.19 12.85 27.25
N LEU A 311 15.86 11.98 28.01
CA LEU A 311 17.23 12.22 28.46
C LEU A 311 18.20 12.20 27.27
N GLU A 312 18.05 11.24 26.35
CA GLU A 312 18.82 11.18 25.11
C GLU A 312 18.61 12.45 24.28
N GLN A 313 17.37 12.91 24.09
CA GLN A 313 17.09 14.15 23.36
C GLN A 313 17.71 15.38 24.05
N SER A 314 17.75 15.41 25.39
CA SER A 314 18.37 16.54 26.10
C SER A 314 19.88 16.64 25.92
N ALA A 315 20.55 15.53 25.58
CA ALA A 315 21.98 15.50 25.30
C ALA A 315 22.33 16.03 23.90
N GLU A 316 21.38 16.01 22.97
CA GLU A 316 21.56 16.48 21.60
C GLU A 316 21.37 18.02 21.47
N PRO A 317 21.98 18.66 20.46
CA PRO A 317 21.74 20.06 20.11
C PRO A 317 20.27 20.31 19.81
N ALA A 318 19.74 21.49 20.19
CA ALA A 318 18.30 21.81 20.06
C ALA A 318 17.74 21.55 18.65
N GLU A 319 18.49 21.88 17.60
CA GLU A 319 18.10 21.69 16.19
C GLU A 319 18.00 20.22 15.76
N GLN A 320 18.68 19.30 16.45
CA GLN A 320 18.71 17.87 16.14
C GLN A 320 17.77 17.04 17.02
N ARG A 321 17.10 17.69 17.99
CA ARG A 321 16.15 17.01 18.87
C ARG A 321 14.90 16.63 18.08
N CYS A 322 14.51 15.36 18.16
CA CYS A 322 13.26 14.88 17.61
C CYS A 322 12.10 15.46 18.43
N PRO A 323 11.14 16.19 17.82
CA PRO A 323 9.97 16.67 18.52
C PRO A 323 8.97 15.53 18.71
N ILE A 324 9.14 14.74 19.78
CA ILE A 324 8.41 13.48 20.01
C ILE A 324 6.90 13.67 20.04
N ALA A 325 6.40 14.74 20.67
CA ALA A 325 4.98 15.04 20.70
C ALA A 325 4.45 15.33 19.29
N ARG A 326 5.08 16.24 18.53
CA ARG A 326 4.70 16.51 17.13
C ARG A 326 4.79 15.25 16.24
N ALA A 327 5.82 14.44 16.41
CA ALA A 327 5.97 13.15 15.72
C ALA A 327 4.80 12.20 16.06
N SER A 328 4.39 12.13 17.33
CA SER A 328 3.22 11.36 17.75
C SER A 328 1.93 11.82 17.07
N LEU A 329 1.71 13.13 16.97
CA LEU A 329 0.53 13.70 16.31
C LEU A 329 0.54 13.45 14.79
N SER A 330 1.72 13.56 14.16
CA SER A 330 1.91 13.24 12.75
C SER A 330 1.62 11.77 12.45
N VAL A 331 2.04 10.84 13.31
CA VAL A 331 1.70 9.40 13.18
C VAL A 331 0.20 9.16 13.35
N THR A 332 -0.45 9.81 14.33
CA THR A 332 -1.93 9.75 14.49
C THR A 332 -2.62 10.20 13.21
N GLN A 333 -2.20 11.34 12.63
CA GLN A 333 -2.78 11.87 11.40
C GLN A 333 -2.52 10.96 10.20
N THR A 334 -1.30 10.40 10.07
CA THR A 334 -0.93 9.46 9.01
C THR A 334 -1.80 8.19 9.06
N LEU A 335 -2.00 7.62 10.24
CA LEU A 335 -2.88 6.44 10.41
C LEU A 335 -4.34 6.80 10.09
N TYR A 336 -4.78 7.99 10.50
CA TYR A 336 -6.14 8.47 10.27
C TYR A 336 -6.45 8.62 8.77
N GLU A 337 -5.49 9.18 8.02
CA GLU A 337 -5.52 9.29 6.56
C GLU A 337 -5.46 7.91 5.90
N HIS A 338 -4.53 7.05 6.31
CA HIS A 338 -4.32 5.72 5.74
C HIS A 338 -5.57 4.82 5.84
N PHE A 339 -6.26 4.85 6.98
CA PHE A 339 -7.50 4.10 7.17
C PHE A 339 -8.75 4.80 6.62
N GLU A 340 -8.58 5.98 6.02
CA GLU A 340 -9.65 6.77 5.41
C GLU A 340 -10.82 6.98 6.38
N VAL A 341 -10.51 7.36 7.63
CA VAL A 341 -11.50 7.42 8.72
C VAL A 341 -12.61 8.44 8.45
N ASP A 342 -12.30 9.53 7.74
CA ASP A 342 -13.28 10.55 7.34
C ASP A 342 -14.25 10.10 6.25
N LYS A 343 -13.88 9.09 5.45
CA LYS A 343 -14.76 8.65 4.36
C LYS A 343 -15.97 7.90 4.95
N LEU A 344 -17.15 8.37 4.57
CA LEU A 344 -18.39 7.64 4.85
C LEU A 344 -18.41 6.41 3.95
N ASP A 345 -18.09 5.26 4.54
CA ASP A 345 -18.24 3.96 3.89
C ASP A 345 -19.74 3.77 3.60
N ASP A 346 -20.13 3.77 2.32
CA ASP A 346 -21.51 3.49 1.93
C ASP A 346 -21.81 2.01 2.20
N VAL A 347 -22.45 1.77 3.35
CA VAL A 347 -22.82 0.44 3.85
C VAL A 347 -23.63 -0.35 2.80
N GLU A 348 -24.35 0.33 1.90
CA GLU A 348 -25.09 -0.31 0.80
C GLU A 348 -24.18 -0.81 -0.33
N SER A 349 -23.08 -0.12 -0.62
CA SER A 349 -22.06 -0.60 -1.57
C SER A 349 -21.32 -1.84 -1.05
N LEU A 350 -21.09 -1.88 0.26
CA LEU A 350 -20.44 -2.99 0.97
C LEU A 350 -21.36 -4.24 1.07
N ARG A 351 -22.68 -4.06 0.98
CA ARG A 351 -23.67 -5.16 0.95
C ARG A 351 -23.64 -6.00 -0.33
N HIS A 352 -23.15 -5.45 -1.44
CA HIS A 352 -23.13 -6.11 -2.76
C HIS A 352 -21.75 -6.68 -3.13
N THR A 353 -20.83 -6.72 -2.16
CA THR A 353 -19.44 -7.11 -2.38
C THR A 353 -19.28 -8.65 -2.27
N ASP A 354 -19.73 -9.39 -3.28
CA ASP A 354 -19.82 -10.87 -3.24
C ASP A 354 -18.51 -11.61 -3.62
N SER A 355 -17.43 -10.90 -3.94
CA SER A 355 -16.19 -11.51 -4.42
C SER A 355 -15.13 -11.63 -3.32
N ARG A 356 -14.50 -12.82 -3.18
CA ARG A 356 -13.40 -13.06 -2.22
C ARG A 356 -12.24 -12.07 -2.33
N ALA A 357 -11.86 -11.68 -3.56
CA ALA A 357 -10.82 -10.68 -3.80
C ALA A 357 -11.18 -9.29 -3.25
N ASN A 358 -12.47 -8.97 -3.18
CA ASN A 358 -12.92 -7.71 -2.60
C ASN A 358 -12.84 -7.73 -1.07
N PHE A 359 -12.96 -8.89 -0.42
CA PHE A 359 -12.85 -8.98 1.04
C PHE A 359 -11.44 -8.69 1.55
N ASP A 360 -10.39 -9.14 0.86
CA ASP A 360 -9.02 -8.83 1.29
C ASP A 360 -8.70 -7.34 1.17
N ARG A 361 -9.39 -6.60 0.30
CA ARG A 361 -9.30 -5.13 0.22
C ARG A 361 -10.22 -4.41 1.20
N ALA A 362 -11.44 -4.92 1.41
CA ALA A 362 -12.47 -4.26 2.21
C ALA A 362 -12.24 -4.38 3.73
N PHE A 363 -11.76 -5.54 4.20
CA PHE A 363 -11.46 -5.74 5.61
C PHE A 363 -10.07 -5.22 5.94
N LYS A 364 -10.00 -4.38 6.96
CA LYS A 364 -8.78 -3.79 7.51
C LYS A 364 -8.63 -4.17 8.99
N PRO A 365 -8.30 -5.44 9.33
CA PRO A 365 -8.26 -5.91 10.72
C PRO A 365 -7.25 -5.13 11.58
N LEU A 366 -6.17 -4.64 10.96
CA LEU A 366 -5.13 -3.84 11.62
C LEU A 366 -5.67 -2.53 12.22
N LEU A 367 -6.80 -1.99 11.71
CA LEU A 367 -7.49 -0.84 12.31
C LEU A 367 -7.81 -1.08 13.80
N LEU A 368 -8.16 -2.32 14.16
CA LEU A 368 -8.51 -2.72 15.52
C LEU A 368 -7.30 -2.69 16.47
N HIS A 369 -6.09 -2.57 15.94
CA HIS A 369 -4.83 -2.46 16.67
C HIS A 369 -4.20 -1.06 16.58
N TRP A 370 -5.03 -0.02 16.48
CA TRP A 370 -4.64 1.40 16.41
C TRP A 370 -3.46 1.77 17.33
N SER A 371 -3.58 1.55 18.63
CA SER A 371 -2.55 1.89 19.63
C SER A 371 -1.19 1.21 19.36
N ARG A 372 -1.19 -0.04 18.87
CA ARG A 372 0.03 -0.78 18.53
C ARG A 372 0.67 -0.25 17.26
N LEU A 373 -0.14 0.08 16.25
CA LEU A 373 0.32 0.73 15.03
C LEU A 373 0.90 2.12 15.31
N HIS A 374 0.23 2.91 16.16
CA HIS A 374 0.71 4.22 16.57
C HIS A 374 2.05 4.13 17.29
N THR A 375 2.16 3.24 18.29
CA THR A 375 3.41 3.02 19.03
C THR A 375 4.56 2.61 18.10
N SER A 376 4.31 1.68 17.19
CA SER A 376 5.33 1.20 16.23
C SER A 376 5.69 2.27 15.20
N GLY A 377 4.71 3.03 14.70
CA GLY A 377 4.92 4.16 13.81
C GLY A 377 5.73 5.27 14.48
N LEU A 378 5.47 5.60 15.74
CA LEU A 378 6.23 6.59 16.50
C LEU A 378 7.67 6.13 16.76
N ASN A 379 7.85 4.87 17.15
CA ASN A 379 9.20 4.29 17.31
C ASN A 379 9.97 4.32 15.97
N ALA A 380 9.31 4.00 14.85
CA ALA A 380 9.88 4.10 13.53
C ALA A 380 10.24 5.55 13.17
N PHE A 381 9.38 6.53 13.49
CA PHE A 381 9.64 7.96 13.29
C PHE A 381 10.93 8.37 14.00
N ILE A 382 11.03 8.08 15.30
CA ILE A 382 12.20 8.43 16.12
C ILE A 382 13.47 7.75 15.58
N ARG A 383 13.37 6.50 15.14
CA ARG A 383 14.49 5.77 14.52
C ARG A 383 14.93 6.41 13.21
N LEU A 384 13.99 6.73 12.32
CA LEU A 384 14.28 7.33 11.02
C LEU A 384 14.85 8.74 11.16
N TRP A 385 14.36 9.53 12.12
CA TRP A 385 14.92 10.82 12.50
C TRP A 385 16.43 10.72 12.80
N LYS A 386 16.80 9.79 13.70
CA LYS A 386 18.19 9.55 14.08
C LYS A 386 19.02 9.00 12.93
N ALA A 387 18.48 8.04 12.17
CA ALA A 387 19.17 7.43 11.04
C ALA A 387 19.44 8.40 9.90
N ALA A 388 18.54 9.39 9.71
CA ALA A 388 18.71 10.44 8.72
C ALA A 388 19.63 11.58 9.18
N GLY A 389 19.91 11.68 10.49
CA GLY A 389 20.56 12.86 11.07
C GLY A 389 19.74 14.13 10.87
N ALA A 390 18.41 14.00 10.95
CA ALA A 390 17.47 15.07 10.64
C ALA A 390 17.54 16.24 11.62
N GLN A 391 17.26 17.44 11.12
CA GLN A 391 17.02 18.63 11.93
C GLN A 391 15.53 19.01 11.94
N ILE A 392 15.14 19.97 12.78
CA ILE A 392 13.76 20.50 12.87
C ILE A 392 13.20 20.89 11.49
N GLU A 393 14.02 21.47 10.62
CA GLU A 393 13.62 21.86 9.25
C GLU A 393 13.32 20.67 8.33
N ASP A 394 13.83 19.48 8.66
CA ASP A 394 13.59 18.25 7.90
C ASP A 394 12.35 17.48 8.36
N PHE A 395 11.60 18.00 9.35
CA PHE A 395 10.48 17.28 9.95
C PHE A 395 9.47 16.78 8.91
N GLU A 396 9.02 17.64 8.00
CA GLU A 396 8.04 17.29 6.96
C GLU A 396 8.57 16.18 6.02
N LYS A 397 9.89 16.14 5.80
CA LYS A 397 10.52 15.09 4.98
C LYS A 397 10.48 13.74 5.69
N ILE A 398 10.64 13.70 7.02
CA ILE A 398 10.55 12.47 7.82
C ILE A 398 9.08 12.04 7.95
N GLU A 399 8.16 12.99 8.11
CA GLU A 399 6.72 12.74 8.08
C GLU A 399 6.27 12.07 6.77
N GLU A 400 6.72 12.57 5.61
CA GLU A 400 6.41 11.94 4.33
C GLU A 400 7.00 10.53 4.21
N LEU A 401 8.21 10.31 4.73
CA LEU A 401 8.79 8.97 4.81
C LEU A 401 7.95 8.03 5.68
N ILE A 402 7.39 8.52 6.78
CA ILE A 402 6.50 7.74 7.64
C ILE A 402 5.18 7.43 6.96
N ARG A 403 4.61 8.38 6.20
CA ARG A 403 3.43 8.11 5.36
C ARG A 403 3.69 6.98 4.37
N ILE A 404 4.83 7.02 3.67
CA ILE A 404 5.24 5.94 2.76
C ILE A 404 5.45 4.63 3.52
N LEU A 405 6.10 4.66 4.69
CA LEU A 405 6.35 3.46 5.49
C LEU A 405 5.05 2.76 5.91
N ILE A 406 4.08 3.53 6.41
CA ILE A 406 2.76 3.01 6.80
C ILE A 406 2.04 2.44 5.57
N GLU A 407 2.03 3.15 4.44
CA GLU A 407 1.38 2.64 3.21
C GLU A 407 2.03 1.34 2.71
N GLN A 408 3.34 1.23 2.81
CA GLN A 408 4.09 0.07 2.33
C GLN A 408 3.96 -1.15 3.25
N VAL A 409 4.00 -0.95 4.57
CA VAL A 409 3.93 -2.07 5.53
C VAL A 409 2.49 -2.41 5.89
N VAL A 410 1.66 -1.42 6.22
CA VAL A 410 0.27 -1.61 6.64
C VAL A 410 -0.68 -1.69 5.45
N GLY A 411 -0.48 -0.84 4.43
CA GLY A 411 -1.34 -0.82 3.23
C GLY A 411 -1.23 -2.06 2.36
N GLN A 412 -0.03 -2.61 2.21
CA GLN A 412 0.22 -3.85 1.45
C GLN A 412 0.08 -5.13 2.28
N ALA A 413 -0.23 -5.01 3.58
CA ALA A 413 -0.42 -6.17 4.44
C ALA A 413 -1.65 -6.98 4.00
N PRO A 414 -1.53 -8.31 3.79
CA PRO A 414 -2.70 -9.15 3.60
C PRO A 414 -3.54 -9.18 4.89
N ARG A 415 -4.86 -9.35 4.74
CA ARG A 415 -5.83 -9.37 5.85
C ARG A 415 -5.43 -10.28 7.03
N MET A 416 -4.81 -11.42 6.74
CA MET A 416 -4.43 -12.41 7.76
C MET A 416 -3.04 -12.22 8.38
N LYS A 417 -2.30 -11.17 7.99
CA LYS A 417 -0.98 -10.88 8.55
C LYS A 417 -1.10 -10.55 10.04
N ASP A 418 -0.22 -11.12 10.86
CA ASP A 418 -0.26 -10.86 12.29
C ASP A 418 0.27 -9.45 12.58
N VAL A 419 -0.35 -8.79 13.56
CA VAL A 419 0.06 -7.47 14.00
C VAL A 419 1.50 -7.45 14.53
N LYS A 420 2.03 -8.52 15.12
CA LYS A 420 3.45 -8.54 15.55
C LYS A 420 4.41 -8.48 14.38
N GLU A 421 4.12 -9.18 13.29
CA GLU A 421 4.93 -9.13 12.07
C GLU A 421 4.93 -7.71 11.47
N ILE A 422 3.79 -7.00 11.55
CA ILE A 422 3.69 -5.59 11.17
C ILE A 422 4.59 -4.70 12.05
N GLU A 423 4.60 -4.90 13.36
CA GLU A 423 5.46 -4.13 14.28
C GLU A 423 6.95 -4.37 14.00
N GLU A 424 7.33 -5.63 13.75
CA GLU A 424 8.71 -6.01 13.39
C GLU A 424 9.13 -5.37 12.07
N GLU A 425 8.29 -5.42 11.04
CA GLU A 425 8.58 -4.79 9.75
C GLU A 425 8.69 -3.27 9.84
N LEU A 426 7.82 -2.58 10.59
CA LEU A 426 7.95 -1.14 10.84
C LEU A 426 9.26 -0.79 11.57
N ALA A 427 9.67 -1.64 12.52
CA ALA A 427 10.88 -1.45 13.29
C ALA A 427 12.16 -1.64 12.44
N GLU A 428 12.16 -2.61 11.53
CA GLU A 428 13.33 -2.99 10.75
C GLU A 428 13.46 -2.27 9.39
N PHE A 429 12.41 -1.62 8.89
CA PHE A 429 12.42 -1.01 7.56
C PHE A 429 13.54 0.01 7.36
N GLU A 430 14.39 -0.20 6.35
CA GLU A 430 15.59 0.61 6.13
C GLU A 430 15.29 1.97 5.50
N LEU A 431 15.97 3.03 5.98
CA LEU A 431 15.85 4.39 5.43
C LEU A 431 16.20 4.45 3.94
N LYS A 432 17.24 3.71 3.50
CA LYS A 432 17.65 3.69 2.09
C LYS A 432 16.53 3.16 1.20
N ARG A 433 15.90 2.05 1.60
CA ARG A 433 14.79 1.46 0.86
C ARG A 433 13.59 2.40 0.80
N LEU A 434 13.31 3.10 1.89
CA LEU A 434 12.23 4.08 1.97
C LEU A 434 12.47 5.29 1.05
N ARG A 435 13.72 5.74 0.92
CA ARG A 435 14.13 6.77 -0.05
C ARG A 435 13.99 6.29 -1.49
N GLU A 436 14.32 5.04 -1.80
CA GLU A 436 14.09 4.46 -3.14
C GLU A 436 12.59 4.47 -3.48
N LEU A 437 11.73 4.06 -2.54
CA LEU A 437 10.27 4.08 -2.71
C LEU A 437 9.72 5.50 -2.84
N GLN A 438 10.24 6.46 -2.05
CA GLN A 438 9.89 7.87 -2.20
C GLN A 438 10.20 8.37 -3.62
N MET A 439 11.36 8.01 -4.18
CA MET A 439 11.70 8.39 -5.55
C MET A 439 10.80 7.71 -6.58
N GLU A 440 10.43 6.45 -6.37
CA GLU A 440 9.49 5.72 -7.25
C GLU A 440 8.10 6.36 -7.25
N VAL A 441 7.56 6.70 -6.07
CA VAL A 441 6.28 7.39 -5.93
C VAL A 441 6.32 8.75 -6.63
N LEU A 442 7.40 9.52 -6.44
CA LEU A 442 7.59 10.80 -7.13
C LEU A 442 7.67 10.62 -8.66
N GLU A 443 8.39 9.60 -9.14
CA GLU A 443 8.47 9.32 -10.57
C GLU A 443 7.09 9.00 -11.17
N LEU A 444 6.24 8.25 -10.45
CA LEU A 444 4.87 7.96 -10.86
C LEU A 444 3.99 9.21 -10.86
N THR A 445 4.05 10.05 -9.82
CA THR A 445 3.25 11.28 -9.78
C THR A 445 3.65 12.27 -10.87
N TYR A 446 4.95 12.38 -11.19
CA TYR A 446 5.42 13.17 -12.33
C TYR A 446 5.01 12.57 -13.67
N GLU A 447 5.01 11.24 -13.83
CA GLU A 447 4.54 10.59 -15.05
C GLU A 447 3.06 10.86 -15.29
N ASP A 448 2.23 10.74 -14.24
CA ASP A 448 0.79 10.98 -14.32
C ASP A 448 0.48 12.45 -14.66
N ALA A 449 1.20 13.39 -14.04
CA ALA A 449 0.99 14.82 -14.26
C ALA A 449 1.54 15.32 -15.60
N TRP A 450 2.75 14.93 -15.98
CA TRP A 450 3.49 15.54 -17.10
C TRP A 450 3.90 14.56 -18.19
N GLY A 451 3.70 13.26 -18.04
CA GLY A 451 4.15 12.25 -19.01
C GLY A 451 3.66 12.51 -20.44
N HIS A 452 2.47 13.08 -20.58
CA HIS A 452 1.91 13.48 -21.87
C HIS A 452 2.60 14.73 -22.47
N HIS A 453 2.93 15.72 -21.65
CA HIS A 453 3.67 16.93 -22.06
C HIS A 453 5.15 16.65 -22.36
N LEU A 454 5.74 15.67 -21.69
CA LEU A 454 7.17 15.36 -21.78
C LEU A 454 7.54 14.48 -22.99
N ARG A 455 6.58 14.04 -23.81
CA ARG A 455 6.85 13.16 -24.97
C ARG A 455 7.84 13.78 -25.95
N GLN A 456 7.62 15.03 -26.35
CA GLN A 456 8.51 15.71 -27.29
C GLN A 456 9.92 15.85 -26.70
N VAL A 457 10.02 16.26 -25.44
CA VAL A 457 11.31 16.38 -24.73
C VAL A 457 12.02 15.03 -24.63
N ARG A 458 11.29 13.94 -24.41
CA ARG A 458 11.84 12.57 -24.40
C ARG A 458 12.35 12.15 -25.77
N ASP A 459 11.62 12.44 -26.83
CA ASP A 459 12.03 12.12 -28.19
C ASP A 459 13.30 12.91 -28.59
N GLU A 460 13.36 14.19 -28.25
CA GLU A 460 14.54 15.04 -28.45
C GLU A 460 15.75 14.52 -27.65
N LEU A 461 15.58 14.25 -26.35
CA LEU A 461 16.64 13.73 -25.49
C LEU A 461 17.12 12.34 -25.93
N ASN A 462 16.20 11.48 -26.38
CA ASN A 462 16.55 10.16 -26.90
C ASN A 462 17.34 10.29 -28.21
N HIS A 463 16.99 11.25 -29.07
CA HIS A 463 17.76 11.55 -30.26
C HIS A 463 19.17 12.07 -29.91
N GLU A 464 19.27 13.04 -29.01
CA GLU A 464 20.55 13.58 -28.51
C GLU A 464 21.42 12.47 -27.90
N ALA A 465 20.84 11.61 -27.06
CA ALA A 465 21.53 10.47 -26.46
C ALA A 465 22.03 9.49 -27.52
N LEU A 466 21.21 9.19 -28.54
CA LEU A 466 21.60 8.32 -29.64
C LEU A 466 22.75 8.92 -30.47
N GLN A 467 22.75 10.23 -30.73
CA GLN A 467 23.86 10.93 -31.39
C GLN A 467 25.14 10.93 -30.55
N PHE A 468 25.01 11.17 -29.24
CA PHE A 468 26.14 11.14 -28.32
C PHE A 468 26.79 9.76 -28.27
N VAL A 469 25.97 8.71 -28.11
CA VAL A 469 26.46 7.33 -28.10
C VAL A 469 27.03 6.96 -29.47
N LYS A 470 26.41 7.37 -30.57
CA LYS A 470 26.97 7.20 -31.93
C LYS A 470 28.37 7.79 -32.04
N GLU A 471 28.58 9.02 -31.59
CA GLU A 471 29.90 9.65 -31.65
C GLU A 471 30.91 8.95 -30.73
N GLN A 472 30.50 8.50 -29.54
CA GLN A 472 31.35 7.69 -28.66
C GLN A 472 31.76 6.38 -29.32
N ARG A 473 30.82 5.66 -29.95
CA ARG A 473 31.10 4.41 -30.68
C ARG A 473 32.00 4.64 -31.88
N ILE A 474 31.81 5.73 -32.62
CA ILE A 474 32.70 6.14 -33.71
C ILE A 474 34.12 6.41 -33.17
N ARG A 475 34.28 7.03 -31.99
CA ARG A 475 35.60 7.20 -31.37
C ARG A 475 36.27 5.86 -31.04
N CYS A 476 35.53 4.85 -30.58
CA CYS A 476 36.07 3.49 -30.40
C CYS A 476 36.59 2.92 -31.74
N LEU A 477 35.84 3.10 -32.83
CA LEU A 477 36.29 2.68 -34.17
C LEU A 477 37.53 3.46 -34.65
N LEU A 478 37.60 4.76 -34.36
CA LEU A 478 38.74 5.62 -34.69
C LEU A 478 39.98 5.31 -33.86
N GLN A 479 39.83 4.79 -32.63
CA GLN A 479 40.92 4.28 -31.81
C GLN A 479 41.48 2.99 -32.43
N GLY A 480 40.59 2.11 -32.88
CA GLY A 480 40.95 0.82 -33.46
C GLY A 480 41.05 -0.29 -32.41
N ALA A 481 41.08 -1.54 -32.85
CA ALA A 481 41.12 -2.69 -31.96
C ALA A 481 41.78 -3.91 -32.61
N TRP A 482 42.26 -4.79 -31.73
CA TRP A 482 42.88 -6.07 -32.09
C TRP A 482 41.86 -7.21 -32.10
N PHE A 483 41.84 -7.96 -33.19
CA PHE A 483 40.99 -9.13 -33.38
C PHE A 483 41.86 -10.35 -33.67
N PRO A 484 41.70 -11.47 -32.94
CA PRO A 484 42.36 -12.72 -33.28
C PRO A 484 41.86 -13.24 -34.64
N MET A 485 42.82 -13.66 -35.48
CA MET A 485 42.56 -14.43 -36.70
C MET A 485 42.74 -15.92 -36.38
N GLY A 486 42.01 -16.78 -37.09
CA GLY A 486 41.65 -18.15 -36.68
C GLY A 486 42.78 -19.00 -36.07
N THR A 487 42.39 -19.79 -35.07
CA THR A 487 43.15 -20.93 -34.55
C THR A 487 43.20 -22.05 -35.59
N ASP A 488 44.39 -22.46 -36.01
CA ASP A 488 44.57 -23.65 -36.84
C ASP A 488 44.05 -24.89 -36.09
N PHE A 489 42.92 -25.43 -36.54
CA PHE A 489 42.62 -26.84 -36.26
C PHE A 489 43.44 -27.67 -37.25
N GLY A 490 44.74 -27.82 -36.93
CA GLY A 490 45.59 -28.78 -37.60
C GLY A 490 44.99 -30.18 -37.42
N THR A 491 44.46 -30.73 -38.51
CA THR A 491 44.20 -32.16 -38.64
C THR A 491 45.54 -32.89 -38.50
N ASN A 492 45.89 -33.30 -37.28
CA ASN A 492 46.78 -34.41 -36.91
C ASN A 492 47.37 -34.19 -35.51
N THR A 493 46.70 -34.65 -34.45
CA THR A 493 47.30 -35.36 -33.30
C THR A 493 46.19 -35.75 -32.31
N GLY A 494 46.32 -36.95 -31.73
CA GLY A 494 45.31 -37.64 -30.93
C GLY A 494 44.91 -36.99 -29.60
N PRO A 495 44.08 -37.69 -28.81
CA PRO A 495 43.45 -37.13 -27.63
C PRO A 495 44.45 -37.01 -26.48
N VAL A 496 44.23 -36.05 -25.59
CA VAL A 496 44.91 -35.76 -24.31
C VAL A 496 45.82 -34.51 -24.35
N ALA A 497 45.24 -33.35 -24.03
CA ALA A 497 45.78 -32.27 -23.19
C ALA A 497 45.05 -30.94 -23.48
N GLY A 498 44.51 -30.30 -22.44
CA GLY A 498 43.78 -29.02 -22.54
C GLY A 498 44.69 -27.83 -22.84
N ASN A 499 45.07 -27.65 -24.11
CA ASN A 499 45.77 -26.46 -24.59
C ASN A 499 44.77 -25.36 -24.94
N ARG A 500 44.85 -24.22 -24.24
CA ARG A 500 44.25 -22.95 -24.67
C ARG A 500 44.81 -22.61 -26.05
N ALA A 501 43.93 -22.58 -27.05
CA ALA A 501 44.33 -22.23 -28.41
C ALA A 501 44.83 -20.76 -28.42
N VAL A 502 46.13 -20.57 -28.60
CA VAL A 502 46.74 -19.25 -28.79
C VAL A 502 46.45 -18.84 -30.24
N PRO A 503 45.91 -17.63 -30.51
CA PRO A 503 45.72 -17.15 -31.87
C PRO A 503 47.06 -17.14 -32.61
N SER A 504 47.11 -17.72 -33.81
CA SER A 504 48.33 -17.78 -34.64
C SER A 504 48.64 -16.44 -35.33
N SER A 505 47.68 -15.52 -35.37
CA SER A 505 47.84 -14.18 -35.91
C SER A 505 46.79 -13.21 -35.36
N TRP A 506 47.09 -11.92 -35.43
CA TRP A 506 46.26 -10.82 -34.95
C TRP A 506 46.00 -9.83 -36.06
N ARG A 507 44.75 -9.40 -36.20
CA ARG A 507 44.34 -8.34 -37.10
C ARG A 507 44.08 -7.07 -36.32
N PHE A 508 44.75 -5.99 -36.67
CA PHE A 508 44.38 -4.66 -36.18
C PHE A 508 43.46 -3.99 -37.19
N VAL A 509 42.36 -3.40 -36.71
CA VAL A 509 41.38 -2.70 -37.54
C VAL A 509 41.13 -1.32 -36.96
N ARG A 510 41.00 -0.32 -37.82
CA ARG A 510 40.79 1.08 -37.42
C ARG A 510 40.02 1.87 -38.48
N LEU A 511 39.12 2.74 -38.04
CA LEU A 511 38.40 3.68 -38.91
C LEU A 511 39.30 4.86 -39.28
N SER A 512 39.23 5.30 -40.53
CA SER A 512 39.87 6.53 -41.02
C SER A 512 39.20 7.78 -40.44
N HIS A 513 39.97 8.86 -40.28
CA HIS A 513 39.47 10.14 -39.74
C HIS A 513 38.31 10.76 -40.53
N ASN A 514 38.24 10.52 -41.84
CA ASN A 514 37.13 10.98 -42.69
C ASN A 514 35.90 10.06 -42.64
N ARG A 515 35.95 8.99 -41.83
CA ARG A 515 34.88 7.99 -41.62
C ARG A 515 34.46 7.26 -42.89
N ARG A 516 35.29 7.25 -43.94
CA ARG A 516 34.97 6.62 -45.24
C ARG A 516 35.60 5.24 -45.42
N TYR A 517 36.75 5.01 -44.80
CA TYR A 517 37.51 3.77 -44.97
C TYR A 517 37.75 3.06 -43.65
N LEU A 518 37.60 1.74 -43.65
CA LEU A 518 38.05 0.85 -42.59
C LEU A 518 39.39 0.25 -42.99
N HIS A 519 40.45 0.63 -42.27
CA HIS A 519 41.80 0.15 -42.50
C HIS A 519 42.09 -1.07 -41.64
N TYR A 520 42.83 -2.04 -42.19
CA TYR A 520 43.28 -3.19 -41.42
C TYR A 520 44.64 -3.70 -41.90
N ALA A 521 45.31 -4.45 -41.03
CA ALA A 521 46.49 -5.24 -41.36
C ALA A 521 46.61 -6.42 -40.40
N ASP A 522 47.29 -7.46 -40.87
CA ASP A 522 47.56 -8.68 -40.11
C ASP A 522 48.99 -8.66 -39.57
N PHE A 523 49.14 -9.14 -38.34
CA PHE A 523 50.37 -9.15 -37.57
C PHE A 523 50.52 -10.51 -36.88
N ASP A 524 51.76 -10.99 -36.72
CA ASP A 524 52.02 -12.25 -36.02
C ASP A 524 51.73 -12.13 -34.52
N GLU A 525 52.07 -10.97 -33.93
CA GLU A 525 51.86 -10.66 -32.51
C GLU A 525 51.28 -9.25 -32.32
N LYS A 526 50.63 -9.00 -31.18
CA LYS A 526 50.18 -7.65 -30.82
C LYS A 526 51.40 -6.75 -30.60
N THR A 527 51.47 -5.66 -31.35
CA THR A 527 52.56 -4.67 -31.19
C THR A 527 52.40 -3.89 -29.88
N ALA A 528 53.51 -3.52 -29.25
CA ALA A 528 53.50 -2.74 -27.99
C ALA A 528 52.93 -1.32 -28.14
N THR A 529 52.93 -0.78 -29.37
CA THR A 529 52.28 0.48 -29.73
C THR A 529 51.21 0.21 -30.77
N GLU A 530 50.06 0.90 -30.68
CA GLU A 530 48.96 0.73 -31.62
C GLU A 530 49.36 1.23 -33.02
N PRO A 531 49.12 0.42 -34.08
CA PRO A 531 49.45 0.82 -35.45
C PRO A 531 48.75 2.13 -35.86
N LYS A 532 49.53 3.04 -36.46
CA LYS A 532 48.99 4.25 -37.10
C LYS A 532 48.29 3.87 -38.42
N LEU A 533 47.38 4.73 -38.90
CA LEU A 533 46.65 4.50 -40.15
C LEU A 533 47.56 4.18 -41.35
N ASP A 534 48.72 4.83 -41.44
CA ASP A 534 49.67 4.65 -42.55
C ASP A 534 50.33 3.25 -42.55
N ALA A 535 50.33 2.56 -41.41
CA ALA A 535 50.86 1.20 -41.29
C ALA A 535 49.84 0.11 -41.69
N LEU A 536 48.59 0.49 -41.94
CA LEU A 536 47.50 -0.42 -42.30
C LEU A 536 47.31 -0.43 -43.82
N GLN A 537 47.85 -1.47 -44.46
CA GLN A 537 47.97 -1.57 -45.93
C GLN A 537 46.62 -1.83 -46.61
N GLU A 538 45.71 -2.57 -45.96
CA GLU A 538 44.41 -2.90 -46.52
C GLU A 538 43.36 -1.86 -46.12
N LYS A 539 42.42 -1.59 -47.04
CA LYS A 539 41.33 -0.64 -46.82
C LYS A 539 40.02 -1.11 -47.45
N ILE A 540 38.93 -0.94 -46.71
CA ILE A 540 37.57 -1.17 -47.18
C ILE A 540 36.86 0.17 -47.28
N ASP A 541 36.35 0.51 -48.46
CA ASP A 541 35.45 1.66 -48.62
C ASP A 541 34.09 1.33 -47.99
N LEU A 542 33.64 2.14 -47.05
CA LEU A 542 32.38 1.91 -46.36
C LEU A 542 31.16 2.15 -47.25
N SER A 543 31.31 2.85 -48.39
CA SER A 543 30.21 3.02 -49.36
C SER A 543 29.82 1.73 -50.08
N ILE A 544 30.70 0.72 -50.11
CA ILE A 544 30.39 -0.60 -50.70
C ILE A 544 29.83 -1.60 -49.69
N VAL A 545 29.82 -1.26 -48.40
CA VAL A 545 29.28 -2.10 -47.32
C VAL A 545 27.76 -2.11 -47.41
N SER A 546 27.17 -3.30 -47.48
CA SER A 546 25.72 -3.51 -47.59
C SER A 546 25.09 -3.82 -46.24
N SER A 547 25.72 -4.67 -45.44
CA SER A 547 25.20 -5.10 -44.15
C SER A 547 26.32 -5.53 -43.21
N VAL A 548 26.07 -5.41 -41.91
CA VAL A 548 26.94 -5.92 -40.84
C VAL A 548 26.12 -6.87 -40.00
N VAL A 549 26.52 -8.14 -39.97
CA VAL A 549 25.79 -9.22 -39.30
C VAL A 549 26.64 -9.78 -38.18
N SER A 550 26.02 -10.12 -37.06
CA SER A 550 26.69 -10.79 -35.96
C SER A 550 25.81 -11.85 -35.32
N ASN A 551 26.45 -12.81 -34.64
CA ASN A 551 25.79 -13.78 -33.77
C ASN A 551 25.59 -13.25 -32.33
N VAL A 552 25.85 -11.96 -32.06
CA VAL A 552 25.55 -11.30 -30.78
C VAL A 552 24.05 -11.08 -30.66
N SER A 553 23.39 -11.83 -29.79
CA SER A 553 21.97 -11.67 -29.49
C SER A 553 21.66 -10.38 -28.74
N ALA A 554 20.50 -9.78 -29.01
CA ALA A 554 20.00 -8.57 -28.35
C ALA A 554 19.73 -8.73 -26.83
N SER A 555 19.81 -9.94 -26.28
CA SER A 555 19.39 -10.29 -24.90
C SER A 555 20.46 -11.04 -24.07
N ALA A 556 21.74 -11.01 -24.45
CA ALA A 556 22.78 -11.63 -23.62
C ALA A 556 22.95 -10.88 -22.27
N PRO A 557 22.94 -11.59 -21.12
CA PRO A 557 23.05 -10.96 -19.80
C PRO A 557 24.44 -10.32 -19.62
N SER A 558 24.43 -9.05 -19.25
CA SER A 558 25.60 -8.26 -18.87
C SER A 558 26.13 -8.73 -17.51
N THR A 559 26.85 -9.85 -17.47
CA THR A 559 27.65 -10.25 -16.31
C THR A 559 29.05 -10.65 -16.75
N SER A 560 29.92 -9.66 -16.94
CA SER A 560 31.37 -9.88 -16.95
C SER A 560 32.13 -8.58 -16.65
N SER A 561 31.93 -8.09 -15.43
CA SER A 561 32.86 -7.20 -14.74
C SER A 561 33.12 -7.81 -13.38
N SER A 562 33.80 -8.96 -13.35
CA SER A 562 34.37 -9.54 -12.14
C SER A 562 35.54 -10.41 -12.56
N ASP A 563 36.74 -9.85 -12.42
CA ASP A 563 37.93 -10.66 -12.21
C ASP A 563 37.81 -11.29 -10.82
N SER A 564 38.26 -12.53 -10.68
CA SER A 564 38.26 -13.39 -9.49
C SER A 564 36.94 -14.08 -9.03
N THR A 565 37.06 -15.42 -8.93
CA THR A 565 36.20 -16.42 -8.25
C THR A 565 35.00 -16.99 -9.00
N VAL A 566 35.19 -18.16 -9.63
CA VAL A 566 34.09 -19.10 -9.94
C VAL A 566 34.45 -20.49 -9.43
N ARG A 567 33.66 -20.99 -8.48
CA ARG A 567 33.62 -22.38 -8.03
C ARG A 567 33.03 -23.26 -9.15
N THR A 568 33.69 -24.39 -9.39
CA THR A 568 33.32 -25.43 -10.35
C THR A 568 32.10 -26.24 -9.89
N LEU A 569 31.09 -26.36 -10.75
CA LEU A 569 30.13 -27.47 -10.78
C LEU A 569 30.16 -28.08 -12.20
N PRO A 570 30.34 -29.41 -12.36
CA PRO A 570 30.50 -30.04 -13.67
C PRO A 570 29.15 -30.55 -14.20
N GLY A 571 28.86 -30.27 -15.48
CA GLY A 571 27.77 -30.93 -16.20
C GLY A 571 26.88 -30.01 -17.02
N HIS A 572 27.44 -29.30 -18.00
CA HIS A 572 26.79 -28.97 -19.27
C HIS A 572 27.87 -28.51 -20.25
N GLU A 573 28.02 -29.22 -21.35
CA GLU A 573 28.94 -28.90 -22.44
C GLU A 573 28.54 -27.55 -23.05
N ARG A 574 29.14 -26.45 -22.55
CA ARG A 574 29.04 -25.13 -23.17
C ARG A 574 29.99 -25.10 -24.37
N ALA A 575 29.45 -25.32 -25.56
CA ALA A 575 30.11 -24.89 -26.79
C ALA A 575 30.43 -23.40 -26.66
N SER A 576 31.72 -23.05 -26.61
CA SER A 576 32.15 -21.65 -26.58
C SER A 576 31.91 -21.03 -27.95
N THR A 577 30.72 -20.45 -28.16
CA THR A 577 30.41 -19.72 -29.40
C THR A 577 31.22 -18.43 -29.41
N SER A 578 32.35 -18.42 -30.11
CA SER A 578 33.12 -17.19 -30.35
C SER A 578 32.24 -16.16 -31.04
N THR A 579 32.21 -14.94 -30.49
CA THR A 579 31.49 -13.81 -31.08
C THR A 579 32.11 -13.47 -32.42
N LYS A 580 31.30 -13.38 -33.48
CA LYS A 580 31.74 -13.08 -34.84
C LYS A 580 30.93 -11.92 -35.41
N ILE A 581 31.63 -10.92 -35.93
CA ILE A 581 31.06 -9.83 -36.73
C ILE A 581 31.49 -10.05 -38.17
N THR A 582 30.54 -10.03 -39.10
CA THR A 582 30.76 -10.20 -40.53
C THR A 582 30.28 -8.96 -41.26
N ILE A 583 31.17 -8.35 -42.02
CA ILE A 583 30.89 -7.18 -42.86
C ILE A 583 30.69 -7.68 -44.28
N HIS A 584 29.53 -7.41 -44.85
CA HIS A 584 29.17 -7.75 -46.23
C HIS A 584 29.19 -6.51 -47.12
N GLY A 585 29.42 -6.72 -48.41
CA GLY A 585 29.35 -5.64 -49.37
C GLY A 585 29.47 -6.09 -50.82
N TYR A 586 29.35 -5.12 -51.72
CA TYR A 586 29.29 -5.34 -53.15
C TYR A 586 30.58 -4.89 -53.84
N MET A 587 31.47 -5.84 -54.14
CA MET A 587 32.64 -5.53 -54.97
C MET A 587 32.23 -5.25 -56.42
N ALA A 588 32.97 -4.36 -57.10
CA ALA A 588 32.87 -4.22 -58.55
C ALA A 588 33.63 -5.37 -59.23
N LEU A 589 33.02 -6.00 -60.24
CA LEU A 589 33.70 -7.04 -61.02
C LEU A 589 34.90 -6.41 -61.75
N SER A 590 36.11 -6.86 -61.43
CA SER A 590 37.33 -6.46 -62.14
C SER A 590 37.27 -6.97 -63.58
N ASN A 591 37.49 -6.07 -64.54
CA ASN A 591 37.16 -6.24 -65.95
C ASN A 591 38.22 -7.04 -66.75
N HIS A 592 38.71 -8.16 -66.21
CA HIS A 592 39.67 -9.04 -66.89
C HIS A 592 39.37 -10.53 -66.69
N ALA A 593 38.34 -11.04 -67.36
CA ALA A 593 38.29 -12.44 -67.77
C ALA A 593 37.47 -12.56 -69.07
N ARG A 594 38.12 -13.00 -70.14
CA ARG A 594 37.49 -13.33 -71.43
C ARG A 594 36.50 -14.49 -71.25
N GLN A 595 35.29 -14.32 -71.80
CA GLN A 595 34.29 -15.29 -72.32
C GLN A 595 34.28 -16.71 -71.70
N THR A 596 33.15 -17.21 -71.20
CA THR A 596 32.13 -17.86 -72.05
C THR A 596 30.80 -18.12 -71.31
N SER A 597 29.71 -17.99 -72.09
CA SER A 597 28.36 -18.59 -71.99
C SER A 597 27.40 -18.33 -70.80
N SER A 598 26.33 -17.62 -71.17
CA SER A 598 24.89 -17.78 -70.85
C SER A 598 24.37 -17.63 -69.43
N GLY A 599 23.44 -16.68 -69.28
CA GLY A 599 22.24 -16.87 -68.44
C GLY A 599 22.04 -15.85 -67.32
N SER A 600 21.05 -14.97 -67.53
CA SER A 600 20.21 -14.28 -66.52
C SER A 600 20.85 -13.32 -65.49
N GLY A 601 20.39 -12.06 -65.54
CA GLY A 601 20.27 -11.13 -64.40
C GLY A 601 21.42 -11.07 -63.40
N ALA A 602 22.52 -10.38 -63.77
CA ALA A 602 23.64 -10.13 -62.85
C ALA A 602 23.28 -9.05 -61.81
N GLY A 603 22.44 -9.39 -60.84
CA GLY A 603 22.42 -8.71 -59.55
C GLY A 603 23.82 -8.82 -58.94
N ARG A 604 24.38 -7.69 -58.48
CA ARG A 604 25.71 -7.63 -57.87
C ARG A 604 25.73 -8.63 -56.69
N LYS A 605 26.56 -9.67 -56.76
CA LYS A 605 26.59 -10.72 -55.73
C LYS A 605 27.19 -10.14 -54.45
N GLU A 606 26.45 -10.21 -53.34
CA GLU A 606 26.95 -9.79 -52.02
C GLU A 606 28.06 -10.73 -51.57
N THR A 607 29.19 -10.15 -51.14
CA THR A 607 30.38 -10.89 -50.70
C THR A 607 30.79 -10.48 -49.30
N VAL A 608 31.45 -11.37 -48.57
CA VAL A 608 32.04 -11.04 -47.28
C VAL A 608 33.29 -10.20 -47.51
N LEU A 609 33.33 -9.00 -46.93
CA LEU A 609 34.47 -8.08 -46.99
C LEU A 609 35.42 -8.31 -45.81
N LEU A 610 34.89 -8.56 -44.61
CA LEU A 610 35.72 -8.73 -43.41
C LEU A 610 35.04 -9.59 -42.34
N HIS A 611 35.84 -10.36 -41.62
CA HIS A 611 35.44 -11.06 -40.40
C HIS A 611 36.23 -10.51 -39.21
N LEU A 612 35.53 -10.21 -38.12
CA LEU A 612 36.10 -9.79 -36.84
C LEU A 612 35.63 -10.76 -35.76
N HIS A 613 36.53 -11.11 -34.83
CA HIS A 613 36.23 -11.96 -33.69
C HIS A 613 36.49 -11.19 -32.39
N PRO A 614 35.55 -10.37 -31.90
CA PRO A 614 35.75 -9.60 -30.68
C PRO A 614 36.06 -10.51 -29.48
N GLN A 615 36.99 -10.08 -28.64
CA GLN A 615 37.43 -10.85 -27.47
C GLN A 615 36.49 -10.72 -26.27
N SER A 616 35.65 -9.68 -26.24
CA SER A 616 34.72 -9.39 -25.16
C SER A 616 33.37 -8.91 -25.70
N HIS A 617 32.32 -9.02 -24.90
CA HIS A 617 30.99 -8.52 -25.24
C HIS A 617 30.98 -6.98 -25.38
N THR A 618 31.79 -6.28 -24.58
CA THR A 618 31.95 -4.82 -24.68
C THR A 618 32.54 -4.42 -26.03
N LEU A 619 33.65 -5.05 -26.43
CA LEU A 619 34.28 -4.78 -27.72
C LEU A 619 33.34 -5.16 -28.88
N ALA A 620 32.59 -6.25 -28.74
CA ALA A 620 31.59 -6.64 -29.73
C ALA A 620 30.49 -5.59 -29.87
N SER A 621 29.97 -5.06 -28.75
CA SER A 621 28.94 -4.01 -28.74
C SER A 621 29.46 -2.70 -29.34
N GLU A 622 30.69 -2.31 -28.98
CA GLU A 622 31.32 -1.10 -29.51
C GLU A 622 31.51 -1.14 -31.02
N TRP A 623 32.00 -2.27 -31.53
CA TRP A 623 32.30 -2.43 -32.95
C TRP A 623 31.07 -2.72 -33.80
N LEU A 624 30.18 -3.60 -33.34
CA LEU A 624 28.96 -3.92 -34.07
C LEU A 624 28.06 -2.70 -34.18
N ASP A 625 27.65 -2.12 -33.04
CA ASP A 625 26.76 -0.97 -33.06
C ASP A 625 27.46 0.27 -33.60
N GLY A 626 28.78 0.43 -33.40
CA GLY A 626 29.53 1.50 -34.02
C GLY A 626 29.48 1.45 -35.55
N LEU A 627 29.65 0.26 -36.14
CA LEU A 627 29.54 0.07 -37.58
C LEU A 627 28.10 0.27 -38.08
N LEU A 628 27.10 -0.26 -37.37
CA LEU A 628 25.68 -0.05 -37.70
C LEU A 628 25.32 1.45 -37.66
N MET A 629 25.65 2.13 -36.58
CA MET A 629 25.39 3.56 -36.40
C MET A 629 26.12 4.44 -37.42
N LEU A 630 27.33 4.04 -37.82
CA LEU A 630 28.09 4.69 -38.90
C LEU A 630 27.40 4.55 -40.25
N LEU A 631 26.73 3.42 -40.50
CA LEU A 631 25.88 3.17 -41.67
C LEU A 631 24.45 3.72 -41.50
N ASN A 632 24.20 4.54 -40.47
CA ASN A 632 22.88 5.09 -40.11
C ASN A 632 21.81 4.02 -39.83
N GLN A 633 22.23 2.86 -39.32
CA GLN A 633 21.35 1.80 -38.82
C GLN A 633 21.22 1.90 -37.30
N GLN A 634 20.12 1.38 -36.75
CA GLN A 634 19.90 1.36 -35.31
C GLN A 634 20.86 0.39 -34.60
N PRO A 635 21.33 0.72 -33.39
CA PRO A 635 22.07 -0.24 -32.58
C PRO A 635 21.18 -1.41 -32.17
N ILE A 636 21.78 -2.59 -32.04
CA ILE A 636 21.05 -3.82 -31.73
C ILE A 636 21.50 -4.45 -30.40
N THR A 637 22.65 -4.05 -29.85
CA THR A 637 23.09 -4.63 -28.58
C THR A 637 22.42 -3.99 -27.36
N ALA A 638 22.10 -4.82 -26.37
CA ALA A 638 21.55 -4.37 -25.10
C ALA A 638 22.45 -3.36 -24.37
N ASN A 639 23.77 -3.48 -24.51
CA ASN A 639 24.71 -2.58 -23.86
C ASN A 639 24.54 -1.14 -24.39
N THR A 640 24.52 -0.97 -25.71
CA THR A 640 24.31 0.35 -26.31
C THR A 640 22.94 0.93 -26.00
N ASN A 641 21.88 0.12 -26.06
CA ASN A 641 20.53 0.57 -25.68
C ASN A 641 20.46 1.02 -24.22
N LYS A 642 21.09 0.28 -23.28
CA LYS A 642 21.19 0.70 -21.87
C LYS A 642 21.88 2.05 -21.72
N LEU A 643 22.98 2.30 -22.44
CA LEU A 643 23.65 3.61 -22.41
C LEU A 643 22.74 4.73 -22.93
N VAL A 644 22.02 4.51 -24.03
CA VAL A 644 21.10 5.50 -24.61
C VAL A 644 19.99 5.84 -23.61
N THR A 645 19.33 4.82 -23.04
CA THR A 645 18.28 5.01 -22.04
C THR A 645 18.81 5.71 -20.79
N PHE A 646 20.00 5.35 -20.32
CA PHE A 646 20.64 5.98 -19.17
C PHE A 646 20.88 7.48 -19.41
N ILE A 647 21.49 7.85 -20.54
CA ILE A 647 21.79 9.25 -20.87
C ILE A 647 20.50 10.05 -21.07
N GLY A 648 19.53 9.52 -21.82
CA GLY A 648 18.24 10.17 -22.01
C GLY A 648 17.48 10.39 -20.69
N GLY A 649 17.50 9.38 -19.81
CA GLY A 649 16.88 9.45 -18.48
C GLY A 649 17.52 10.50 -17.58
N TYR A 650 18.85 10.57 -17.52
CA TYR A 650 19.55 11.63 -16.77
C TYR A 650 19.32 13.01 -17.36
N GLY A 651 19.30 13.14 -18.69
CA GLY A 651 18.97 14.39 -19.36
C GLY A 651 17.57 14.89 -18.98
N LEU A 652 16.59 13.99 -18.89
CA LEU A 652 15.25 14.32 -18.43
C LEU A 652 15.24 14.74 -16.97
N LYS A 653 15.89 13.96 -16.08
CA LYS A 653 15.99 14.30 -14.65
C LYS A 653 16.61 15.67 -14.42
N ILE A 654 17.67 16.03 -15.16
CA ILE A 654 18.31 17.35 -15.07
C ILE A 654 17.36 18.46 -15.54
N ARG A 655 16.62 18.28 -16.64
CA ARG A 655 15.62 19.27 -17.09
C ARG A 655 14.49 19.44 -16.06
N LEU A 656 14.08 18.35 -15.41
CA LEU A 656 13.04 18.36 -14.37
C LEU A 656 13.49 19.01 -13.05
N LEU A 657 14.79 19.16 -12.79
CA LEU A 657 15.26 19.95 -11.63
C LEU A 657 14.79 21.40 -11.66
N ASN A 658 14.45 21.93 -12.83
CA ASN A 658 13.94 23.28 -12.99
C ASN A 658 12.42 23.40 -12.80
N VAL A 659 11.72 22.28 -12.64
CA VAL A 659 10.27 22.26 -12.44
C VAL A 659 9.99 22.00 -10.97
N ARG A 660 9.24 22.88 -10.32
CA ARG A 660 8.93 22.74 -8.90
C ARG A 660 7.74 21.79 -8.76
N TYR A 661 7.75 21.01 -7.68
CA TYR A 661 6.63 20.13 -7.33
C TYR A 661 5.32 20.92 -7.12
N GLU A 662 5.43 22.18 -6.68
CA GLU A 662 4.30 23.11 -6.50
C GLU A 662 3.57 23.46 -7.82
N ASP A 663 4.20 23.22 -8.99
CA ASP A 663 3.62 23.50 -10.30
C ASP A 663 2.80 22.31 -10.85
N VAL A 664 2.74 21.18 -10.12
CA VAL A 664 1.98 20.00 -10.49
C VAL A 664 0.48 20.26 -10.28
N GLY A 665 -0.30 20.30 -11.37
CA GLY A 665 -1.76 20.46 -11.33
C GLY A 665 -2.29 21.85 -11.65
N LEU A 666 -1.43 22.80 -12.03
CA LEU A 666 -1.87 24.07 -12.63
C LEU A 666 -2.43 23.83 -14.04
N GLU A 667 -3.57 24.46 -14.36
CA GLU A 667 -4.10 24.48 -15.73
C GLU A 667 -3.03 24.97 -16.70
N GLU A 668 -2.97 24.37 -17.89
CA GLU A 668 -2.00 24.73 -18.93
C GLU A 668 -2.06 26.25 -19.18
N PRO A 669 -1.01 27.01 -18.85
CA PRO A 669 -1.08 28.46 -18.93
C PRO A 669 -1.31 28.87 -20.38
N VAL A 670 -2.42 29.54 -20.64
CA VAL A 670 -2.74 30.05 -21.98
C VAL A 670 -1.66 31.07 -22.35
N LEU A 671 -0.85 30.72 -23.35
CA LEU A 671 0.13 31.64 -23.92
C LEU A 671 -0.61 32.90 -24.38
N PRO A 672 -0.34 34.08 -23.78
CA PRO A 672 -1.02 35.30 -24.17
C PRO A 672 -0.75 35.59 -25.65
N SER A 673 -1.79 36.02 -26.36
CA SER A 673 -1.69 36.29 -27.79
C SER A 673 -0.66 37.40 -28.05
N ARG A 674 0.06 37.30 -29.16
CA ARG A 674 0.96 38.36 -29.64
C ARG A 674 0.23 39.49 -30.38
N GLU A 675 -1.11 39.47 -30.45
CA GLU A 675 -1.86 40.52 -31.13
C GLU A 675 -1.66 41.87 -30.42
N GLY A 676 -1.22 42.90 -31.17
CA GLY A 676 -0.97 44.25 -30.64
C GLY A 676 0.44 44.47 -30.08
N LEU A 677 1.33 43.47 -30.17
CA LEU A 677 2.75 43.56 -29.80
C LEU A 677 3.63 43.69 -31.07
N ASP A 678 3.25 44.44 -32.09
CA ASP A 678 4.08 44.62 -33.30
C ASP A 678 5.04 45.82 -33.21
N ASP A 679 4.99 46.59 -32.11
CA ASP A 679 5.87 47.72 -31.85
C ASP A 679 7.27 47.26 -31.38
N GLU A 680 8.31 48.04 -31.67
CA GLU A 680 9.66 47.78 -31.15
C GLU A 680 9.71 48.06 -29.63
N TYR A 681 9.57 47.02 -28.81
CA TYR A 681 9.82 47.09 -27.37
C TYR A 681 11.26 46.71 -27.06
N TYR A 682 11.98 47.63 -26.42
CA TYR A 682 13.31 47.40 -25.87
C TYR A 682 13.19 47.27 -24.35
N TYR A 683 13.82 46.25 -23.77
CA TYR A 683 14.07 46.21 -22.34
C TYR A 683 15.18 47.22 -22.04
N ASP A 684 14.90 48.20 -21.18
CA ASP A 684 15.96 49.04 -20.61
C ASP A 684 16.77 48.21 -19.61
N ILE A 685 17.81 47.57 -20.13
CA ILE A 685 18.73 46.72 -19.35
C ILE A 685 19.74 47.58 -18.57
N ALA A 686 19.79 48.89 -18.83
CA ALA A 686 20.70 49.83 -18.20
C ALA A 686 19.91 51.00 -17.61
N GLY A 687 19.15 50.70 -16.55
CA GLY A 687 18.21 51.63 -15.91
C GLY A 687 18.73 53.07 -15.81
N ALA A 688 17.96 53.98 -16.41
CA ALA A 688 18.08 55.42 -16.23
C ALA A 688 17.65 55.88 -14.82
#